data_AF-A0A496W9H0-F1
#
_entry.id   AF-A0A496W9H0-F1
#
_cell.length_a   1.000
_cell.length_b   1.000
_cell.length_c   1.000
_cell.angle_alpha   90.00
_cell.angle_beta   90.00
_cell.angle_gamma   90.00
#
_symmetry.space_group_name_H-M   'P 1'
#
loop_
_entity.id
_entity.type
_entity.pdbx_description
1 polymer ?
#
loop_
_entity_poly.entity_id
_entity_poly.type
_entity_poly.pdbx_seq_one_letter_code
_entity_poly.pdbx_strand_id
1 'polypeptide(L)'
;MRVNITILRPSTYRALKDHLSTRLGYYHIIHLDVHGALLEKNKSVIYLESTEADHRADPIEATQLAQLLVQHQIPITLLNACESGKQIGLTETSLSGQFMEAGVPLVLAMRYTVTLGAATFFMKTLYQHLFGEGEGHNQSNHDIATAIRYARKTLYNNKERRSTYNELIELEEWIIPVVYQNTPTFSLPLRDFRPDEQTQRDAYDARTFHQNPAPPDQFIGRDLEILEIETQIAQRNSLLIRGGTGIGKTTLLHHLAWWWQNTYTVDKVFYFSYAEKRITQQQVLQTIAQALFGTEKPQGTVVNRLIKERHLLIFDALECINKSEQTALHDFLMRLDNGKLLILLGSQQKVKWLAKGTFKDNVYKLTGIDNTSANILMKSTLKRHNISDRDYDIPNLYSQLEKNPLLLEIAIQAILKKQTALLSTLQTAITETDKQGEAKQHSILQAAINFIDNTLTPNEQNLLLCLAPLKFAINTNTLSEYSQRLQQHTVLANLPFNDWEKVLEKMADWGLLRLYPEVLLQSAFADFLRSRLSEKASLQGAIEIAFAQYSDNVSKIDSVTQPKMSNQNDIQTLTPNDKETSLVVSGKIKIQFCRRLGNDWQDLATSLDIPAHRRNQFPQGRECHAIWEWLEERKQLHTLKEALGDLDRQDLVELLNTNNKVS
;
A
#
# COMPACT_ATOMS: atom_id res chain seq x y z
N MET A 1 -20.34 -12.92 14.15
CA MET A 1 -19.76 -13.02 15.52
C MET A 1 -18.52 -12.12 15.63
N ARG A 2 -18.19 -11.58 16.82
CA ARG A 2 -16.91 -10.85 17.04
C ARG A 2 -15.78 -11.83 17.34
N VAL A 3 -14.63 -11.67 16.69
CA VAL A 3 -13.47 -12.56 16.78
C VAL A 3 -12.22 -11.74 17.09
N ASN A 4 -11.39 -12.23 18.03
CA ASN A 4 -10.06 -11.68 18.23
C ASN A 4 -9.03 -12.52 17.45
N ILE A 5 -8.19 -11.87 16.64
CA ILE A 5 -7.14 -12.51 15.84
C ILE A 5 -5.81 -11.92 16.28
N THR A 6 -4.82 -12.79 16.52
CA THR A 6 -3.44 -12.39 16.81
C THR A 6 -2.51 -13.05 15.82
N ILE A 7 -1.72 -12.26 15.09
CA ILE A 7 -0.61 -12.79 14.29
C ILE A 7 0.66 -12.66 15.15
N LEU A 8 1.34 -13.78 15.37
CA LEU A 8 2.56 -13.83 16.18
C LEU A 8 3.75 -13.28 15.38
N ARG A 9 4.46 -12.29 15.93
CA ARG A 9 5.65 -11.69 15.32
C ARG A 9 6.75 -11.41 16.35
N PRO A 10 7.99 -11.89 16.14
CA PRO A 10 8.40 -12.87 15.10
C PRO A 10 7.72 -14.22 15.34
N SER A 11 7.59 -15.08 14.32
CA SER A 11 6.80 -16.33 14.42
C SER A 11 7.56 -17.50 15.06
N THR A 12 8.53 -17.20 15.92
CA THR A 12 9.42 -18.19 16.54
C THR A 12 8.75 -19.01 17.65
N TYR A 13 9.25 -20.22 17.92
CA TYR A 13 8.76 -21.05 19.03
C TYR A 13 8.85 -20.34 20.39
N ARG A 14 9.94 -19.59 20.61
CA ARG A 14 10.13 -18.82 21.84
C ARG A 14 9.09 -17.72 21.97
N ALA A 15 8.83 -16.95 20.91
CA ALA A 15 7.81 -15.92 20.92
C ALA A 15 6.42 -16.50 21.21
N LEU A 16 6.09 -17.67 20.63
CA LEU A 16 4.83 -18.38 20.91
C LEU A 16 4.72 -18.77 22.38
N LYS A 17 5.76 -19.39 22.94
CA LYS A 17 5.80 -19.80 24.35
C LYS A 17 5.67 -18.60 25.31
N ASP A 18 6.45 -17.54 25.07
CA ASP A 18 6.43 -16.33 25.89
C ASP A 18 5.05 -15.63 25.79
N HIS A 19 4.43 -15.61 24.61
CA HIS A 19 3.08 -15.07 24.39
C HIS A 19 1.97 -15.88 25.07
N LEU A 20 2.07 -17.22 25.07
CA LEU A 20 1.08 -18.08 25.72
C LEU A 20 1.21 -18.13 27.25
N SER A 21 2.41 -17.88 27.79
CA SER A 21 2.75 -18.04 29.22
C SER A 21 1.81 -17.38 30.24
N THR A 22 1.07 -16.34 29.84
CA THR A 22 0.13 -15.57 30.67
C THR A 22 -1.33 -15.70 30.21
N ARG A 23 -1.62 -16.61 29.27
CA ARG A 23 -2.87 -16.69 28.49
C ARG A 23 -3.48 -18.09 28.48
N LEU A 24 -3.55 -18.73 29.65
CA LEU A 24 -4.23 -20.02 29.84
C LEU A 24 -5.71 -19.95 29.40
N GLY A 25 -6.13 -20.83 28.51
CA GLY A 25 -7.52 -20.92 28.03
C GLY A 25 -7.99 -19.71 27.21
N TYR A 26 -7.08 -18.88 26.72
CA TYR A 26 -7.42 -17.64 26.00
C TYR A 26 -7.72 -17.87 24.51
N TYR A 27 -7.02 -18.80 23.85
CA TYR A 27 -7.12 -19.03 22.41
C TYR A 27 -7.91 -20.30 22.10
N HIS A 28 -8.96 -20.17 21.29
CA HIS A 28 -9.79 -21.29 20.83
C HIS A 28 -9.17 -22.05 19.64
N ILE A 29 -8.39 -21.35 18.82
CA ILE A 29 -7.80 -21.86 17.58
C ILE A 29 -6.37 -21.36 17.50
N ILE A 30 -5.44 -22.25 17.14
CA ILE A 30 -4.16 -21.87 16.52
C ILE A 30 -4.15 -22.30 15.06
N HIS A 31 -3.72 -21.40 14.18
CA HIS A 31 -3.51 -21.68 12.76
C HIS A 31 -2.01 -21.61 12.49
N LEU A 32 -1.44 -22.71 12.00
CA LEU A 32 -0.04 -22.86 11.67
C LEU A 32 0.10 -23.02 10.15
N ASP A 33 0.51 -21.93 9.50
CA ASP A 33 0.81 -21.87 8.07
C ASP A 33 2.33 -21.95 7.88
N VAL A 34 2.84 -23.18 7.89
CA VAL A 34 4.25 -23.52 8.15
C VAL A 34 4.61 -24.80 7.40
N HIS A 35 5.91 -25.09 7.25
CA HIS A 35 6.33 -26.40 6.72
C HIS A 35 6.43 -27.45 7.83
N GLY A 36 6.08 -28.69 7.50
CA GLY A 36 6.30 -29.87 8.34
C GLY A 36 7.13 -30.92 7.60
N ALA A 37 7.82 -31.78 8.34
CA ALA A 37 8.52 -32.94 7.79
C ALA A 37 8.53 -34.13 8.76
N LEU A 38 8.66 -35.33 8.20
CA LEU A 38 9.01 -36.54 8.95
C LEU A 38 10.52 -36.79 8.78
N LEU A 39 11.27 -36.64 9.87
CA LEU A 39 12.69 -36.97 9.94
C LEU A 39 12.88 -38.48 10.22
N GLU A 40 14.14 -38.92 10.17
CA GLU A 40 14.51 -40.29 10.53
C GLU A 40 13.96 -40.71 11.91
N LYS A 41 13.64 -42.00 12.04
CA LYS A 41 13.10 -42.60 13.28
C LYS A 41 11.71 -42.06 13.68
N ASN A 42 10.87 -41.69 12.71
CA ASN A 42 9.50 -41.20 12.89
C ASN A 42 9.37 -39.91 13.74
N LYS A 43 10.43 -39.10 13.82
CA LYS A 43 10.34 -37.78 14.45
C LYS A 43 9.67 -36.80 13.50
N SER A 44 8.46 -36.35 13.83
CA SER A 44 7.80 -35.30 13.04
C SER A 44 8.17 -33.91 13.59
N VAL A 45 8.47 -32.99 12.69
CA VAL A 45 8.90 -31.63 13.02
C VAL A 45 8.08 -30.59 12.27
N ILE A 46 7.93 -29.42 12.88
CA ILE A 46 7.38 -28.20 12.29
C ILE A 46 8.51 -27.17 12.24
N TYR A 47 8.68 -26.54 11.09
CA TYR A 47 9.65 -25.48 10.89
C TYR A 47 9.03 -24.12 11.22
N LEU A 48 9.56 -23.43 12.23
CA LEU A 48 9.21 -22.06 12.59
C LEU A 48 10.35 -21.09 12.25
N GLU A 49 10.10 -19.78 12.28
CA GLU A 49 11.18 -18.79 12.17
C GLU A 49 12.24 -18.98 13.26
N SER A 50 13.52 -18.85 12.88
CA SER A 50 14.63 -18.69 13.83
C SER A 50 14.98 -17.22 14.01
N THR A 51 15.61 -16.90 15.14
CA THR A 51 16.28 -15.60 15.34
C THR A 51 17.75 -15.61 14.91
N GLU A 52 18.28 -16.74 14.43
CA GLU A 52 19.68 -16.85 13.98
C GLU A 52 19.94 -16.11 12.65
N ALA A 53 21.15 -15.58 12.50
CA ALA A 53 21.52 -14.69 11.40
C ALA A 53 21.69 -15.40 10.04
N ASP A 54 21.56 -16.72 9.99
CA ASP A 54 21.62 -17.51 8.76
C ASP A 54 20.23 -17.75 8.12
N HIS A 55 19.17 -17.20 8.73
CA HIS A 55 17.77 -17.29 8.28
C HIS A 55 17.25 -18.73 8.09
N ARG A 56 17.88 -19.74 8.71
CA ARG A 56 17.31 -21.10 8.72
C ARG A 56 16.06 -21.14 9.58
N ALA A 57 15.13 -22.04 9.23
CA ALA A 57 13.96 -22.30 10.05
C ALA A 57 14.32 -23.26 11.20
N ASP A 58 13.82 -22.97 12.41
CA ASP A 58 14.01 -23.81 13.60
C ASP A 58 13.10 -25.06 13.50
N PRO A 59 13.66 -26.29 13.49
CA PRO A 59 12.87 -27.52 13.54
C PRO A 59 12.40 -27.79 14.97
N ILE A 60 11.09 -27.66 15.21
CA ILE A 60 10.45 -27.94 16.50
C ILE A 60 9.80 -29.32 16.45
N GLU A 61 10.05 -30.18 17.45
CA GLU A 61 9.37 -31.47 17.54
C GLU A 61 7.86 -31.28 17.74
N ALA A 62 7.05 -32.02 16.98
CA ALA A 62 5.60 -31.88 17.00
C ALA A 62 4.98 -32.10 18.39
N THR A 63 5.50 -33.08 19.11
CA THR A 63 5.14 -33.40 20.51
C THR A 63 5.40 -32.21 21.43
N GLN A 64 6.54 -31.52 21.27
CA GLN A 64 6.92 -30.34 22.06
C GLN A 64 5.98 -29.16 21.78
N LEU A 65 5.54 -28.98 20.53
CA LEU A 65 4.55 -27.94 20.21
C LEU A 65 3.16 -28.33 20.72
N ALA A 66 2.70 -29.56 20.49
CA ALA A 66 1.40 -30.03 20.95
C ALA A 66 1.25 -29.96 22.49
N GLN A 67 2.29 -30.33 23.25
CA GLN A 67 2.34 -30.17 24.70
C GLN A 67 2.16 -28.71 25.13
N LEU A 68 2.78 -27.76 24.43
CA LEU A 68 2.60 -26.32 24.69
C LEU A 68 1.15 -25.88 24.47
N LEU A 69 0.48 -26.38 23.42
CA LEU A 69 -0.92 -26.06 23.13
C LEU A 69 -1.88 -26.63 24.18
N VAL A 70 -1.67 -27.89 24.57
CA VAL A 70 -2.47 -28.57 25.61
C VAL A 70 -2.27 -27.92 26.98
N GLN A 71 -1.04 -27.56 27.34
CA GLN A 71 -0.75 -26.83 28.58
C GLN A 71 -1.52 -25.49 28.67
N HIS A 72 -1.72 -24.82 27.53
CA HIS A 72 -2.44 -23.54 27.45
C HIS A 72 -3.92 -23.69 27.06
N GLN A 73 -4.42 -24.94 27.03
CA GLN A 73 -5.83 -25.27 26.75
C GLN A 73 -6.34 -24.78 25.39
N ILE A 74 -5.50 -24.85 24.34
CA ILE A 74 -5.89 -24.49 22.96
C ILE A 74 -6.53 -25.72 22.29
N PRO A 75 -7.86 -25.72 22.01
CA PRO A 75 -8.58 -26.94 21.67
C PRO A 75 -8.58 -27.29 20.17
N ILE A 76 -8.32 -26.33 19.28
CA ILE A 76 -8.25 -26.53 17.82
C ILE A 76 -6.87 -26.16 17.29
N THR A 77 -6.26 -27.08 16.55
CA THR A 77 -5.10 -26.79 15.70
C THR A 77 -5.48 -26.91 14.23
N LEU A 78 -5.23 -25.87 13.44
CA LEU A 78 -5.32 -25.89 11.98
C LEU A 78 -3.91 -25.92 11.40
N LEU A 79 -3.54 -27.01 10.75
CA LEU A 79 -2.23 -27.22 10.12
C LEU A 79 -2.39 -27.01 8.60
N ASN A 80 -1.99 -25.85 8.08
CA ASN A 80 -1.85 -25.64 6.64
C ASN A 80 -0.50 -26.16 6.09
N ALA A 81 0.21 -26.96 6.89
CA ALA A 81 1.45 -27.60 6.51
C ALA A 81 1.18 -28.75 5.51
N CYS A 82 1.76 -28.66 4.31
CA CYS A 82 1.75 -29.75 3.34
C CYS A 82 2.26 -31.05 3.98
N GLU A 83 1.59 -32.17 3.69
CA GLU A 83 1.92 -33.50 4.21
C GLU A 83 1.76 -33.69 5.74
N SER A 84 1.16 -32.75 6.47
CA SER A 84 0.85 -32.87 7.92
C SER A 84 -0.10 -34.03 8.28
N GLY A 85 -0.90 -34.49 7.34
CA GLY A 85 -1.72 -35.71 7.45
C GLY A 85 -1.16 -36.91 6.67
N LYS A 86 0.10 -36.86 6.19
CA LYS A 86 0.71 -37.94 5.42
C LYS A 86 1.15 -39.06 6.35
N GLN A 87 0.53 -40.22 6.20
CA GLN A 87 0.90 -41.45 6.87
C GLN A 87 1.90 -42.24 6.01
N ILE A 88 2.98 -42.73 6.61
CA ILE A 88 3.91 -43.69 5.99
C ILE A 88 3.82 -45.01 6.75
N GLY A 89 3.46 -46.09 6.03
CA GLY A 89 3.28 -47.43 6.59
C GLY A 89 1.87 -47.68 7.13
N LEU A 90 1.74 -48.71 7.99
CA LEU A 90 0.48 -49.17 8.58
C LEU A 90 0.17 -48.55 9.95
N THR A 91 1.09 -47.76 10.51
CA THR A 91 0.96 -47.07 11.80
C THR A 91 0.78 -45.57 11.58
N GLU A 92 0.08 -44.88 12.47
CA GLU A 92 -0.17 -43.44 12.33
C GLU A 92 1.12 -42.65 12.65
N THR A 93 1.87 -42.32 11.61
CA THR A 93 3.15 -41.59 11.68
C THR A 93 3.03 -40.10 11.37
N SER A 94 1.80 -39.61 11.14
CA SER A 94 1.57 -38.22 10.75
C SER A 94 1.84 -37.23 11.88
N LEU A 95 2.12 -35.99 11.50
CA LEU A 95 2.21 -34.85 12.42
C LEU A 95 0.95 -34.72 13.29
N SER A 96 -0.22 -35.02 12.70
CA SER A 96 -1.52 -34.94 13.35
C SER A 96 -1.72 -36.04 14.41
N GLY A 97 -1.18 -37.23 14.19
CA GLY A 97 -1.16 -38.32 15.19
C GLY A 97 -0.45 -37.92 16.47
N GLN A 98 0.71 -37.27 16.36
CA GLN A 98 1.49 -36.82 17.53
C GLN A 98 0.78 -35.70 18.31
N PHE A 99 -0.01 -34.85 17.64
CA PHE A 99 -0.88 -33.87 18.31
C PHE A 99 -2.06 -34.54 19.04
N MET A 100 -2.67 -35.56 18.43
CA MET A 100 -3.74 -36.35 19.05
C MET A 100 -3.25 -37.11 20.29
N GLU A 101 -2.09 -37.77 20.21
CA GLU A 101 -1.43 -38.46 21.33
C GLU A 101 -1.09 -37.53 22.50
N ALA A 102 -0.64 -36.31 22.19
CA ALA A 102 -0.39 -35.28 23.19
C ALA A 102 -1.67 -34.74 23.86
N GLY A 103 -2.85 -35.02 23.30
CA GLY A 103 -4.16 -34.65 23.87
C GLY A 103 -4.85 -33.45 23.21
N VAL A 104 -4.39 -32.98 22.05
CA VAL A 104 -5.09 -31.89 21.31
C VAL A 104 -6.47 -32.39 20.85
N PRO A 105 -7.59 -31.75 21.21
CA PRO A 105 -8.93 -32.27 20.94
C PRO A 105 -9.31 -32.41 19.46
N LEU A 106 -8.96 -31.41 18.64
CA LEU A 106 -9.25 -31.38 17.21
C LEU A 106 -8.06 -30.83 16.42
N VAL A 107 -7.65 -31.58 15.39
CA VAL A 107 -6.59 -31.20 14.45
C VAL A 107 -7.14 -31.31 13.03
N LEU A 108 -7.12 -30.20 12.31
CA LEU A 108 -7.33 -30.18 10.86
C LEU A 108 -5.96 -30.14 10.18
N ALA A 109 -5.71 -31.02 9.22
CA ALA A 109 -4.41 -31.17 8.57
C ALA A 109 -4.54 -31.49 7.07
N MET A 110 -3.42 -31.38 6.34
CA MET A 110 -3.37 -31.63 4.90
C MET A 110 -2.66 -32.96 4.62
N ARG A 111 -3.40 -33.96 4.12
CA ARG A 111 -2.85 -35.31 3.84
C ARG A 111 -1.79 -35.34 2.75
N TYR A 112 -1.87 -34.40 1.82
CA TYR A 112 -0.98 -34.24 0.67
C TYR A 112 -0.63 -32.75 0.52
N THR A 113 0.27 -32.43 -0.41
CA THR A 113 0.52 -31.04 -0.84
C THR A 113 -0.76 -30.41 -1.37
N VAL A 114 -1.16 -29.28 -0.79
CA VAL A 114 -2.33 -28.49 -1.22
C VAL A 114 -1.87 -27.34 -2.12
N THR A 115 -2.59 -27.03 -3.20
CA THR A 115 -2.29 -25.83 -3.99
C THR A 115 -2.66 -24.56 -3.23
N LEU A 116 -1.94 -23.45 -3.47
CA LEU A 116 -2.26 -22.13 -2.90
C LEU A 116 -3.74 -21.74 -3.16
N GLY A 117 -4.25 -22.06 -4.35
CA GLY A 117 -5.66 -21.83 -4.70
C GLY A 117 -6.64 -22.62 -3.83
N ALA A 118 -6.39 -23.92 -3.60
CA ALA A 118 -7.22 -24.72 -2.70
C ALA A 118 -7.10 -24.29 -1.25
N ALA A 119 -5.89 -24.01 -0.74
CA ALA A 119 -5.71 -23.50 0.62
C ALA A 119 -6.49 -22.18 0.81
N THR A 120 -6.40 -21.26 -0.16
CA THR A 120 -7.14 -19.98 -0.16
C THR A 120 -8.65 -20.20 -0.15
N PHE A 121 -9.20 -21.00 -1.08
CA PHE A 121 -10.65 -21.27 -1.11
C PHE A 121 -11.15 -21.96 0.15
N PHE A 122 -10.40 -22.96 0.62
CA PHE A 122 -10.75 -23.74 1.79
C PHE A 122 -10.75 -22.88 3.05
N MET A 123 -9.66 -22.15 3.33
CA MET A 123 -9.56 -21.29 4.53
C MET A 123 -10.56 -20.13 4.49
N LYS A 124 -10.77 -19.52 3.32
CA LYS A 124 -11.80 -18.48 3.14
C LYS A 124 -13.19 -19.02 3.50
N THR A 125 -13.61 -20.13 2.89
CA THR A 125 -14.92 -20.74 3.19
C THR A 125 -15.00 -21.20 4.65
N LEU A 126 -13.93 -21.80 5.20
CA LEU A 126 -13.87 -22.25 6.60
C LEU A 126 -14.16 -21.09 7.55
N TYR A 127 -13.40 -20.00 7.49
CA TYR A 127 -13.57 -18.87 8.40
C TYR A 127 -14.86 -18.09 8.13
N GLN A 128 -15.32 -18.00 6.88
CA GLN A 128 -16.62 -17.39 6.56
C GLN A 128 -17.78 -18.17 7.21
N HIS A 129 -17.80 -19.50 7.15
CA HIS A 129 -18.85 -20.29 7.80
C HIS A 129 -18.67 -20.42 9.32
N LEU A 130 -17.44 -20.34 9.83
CA LEU A 130 -17.16 -20.45 11.26
C LEU A 130 -17.51 -19.16 12.03
N PHE A 131 -17.39 -17.99 11.39
CA PHE A 131 -17.52 -16.69 12.06
C PHE A 131 -18.59 -15.75 11.48
N GLY A 132 -19.08 -16.03 10.27
CA GLY A 132 -20.12 -15.26 9.59
C GLY A 132 -21.49 -15.42 10.23
N GLU A 133 -22.41 -14.51 9.86
CA GLU A 133 -23.81 -14.61 10.25
C GLU A 133 -24.51 -15.59 9.30
N GLY A 134 -25.17 -16.61 9.85
CA GLY A 134 -25.80 -17.65 9.04
C GLY A 134 -27.01 -17.11 8.27
N GLU A 135 -27.06 -17.36 6.96
CA GLU A 135 -28.27 -17.11 6.17
C GLU A 135 -29.39 -18.08 6.57
N GLY A 136 -30.27 -17.62 7.46
CA GLY A 136 -31.52 -18.31 7.82
C GLY A 136 -31.84 -18.30 9.31
N HIS A 137 -33.13 -18.37 9.64
CA HIS A 137 -33.67 -18.28 11.02
C HIS A 137 -33.38 -19.48 11.93
N ASN A 138 -32.45 -20.37 11.56
CA ASN A 138 -32.00 -21.45 12.43
C ASN A 138 -30.70 -21.04 13.13
N GLN A 139 -30.67 -21.16 14.46
CA GLN A 139 -29.57 -20.71 15.32
C GLN A 139 -28.19 -21.05 14.75
N SER A 140 -27.30 -20.05 14.78
CA SER A 140 -25.93 -20.11 14.30
C SER A 140 -25.13 -21.17 15.07
N ASN A 141 -25.17 -22.39 14.55
CA ASN A 141 -24.36 -23.49 15.03
C ASN A 141 -22.94 -23.24 14.53
N HIS A 142 -22.11 -22.60 15.36
CA HIS A 142 -20.69 -22.27 15.11
C HIS A 142 -19.84 -23.56 15.17
N ASP A 143 -20.25 -24.57 14.41
CA ASP A 143 -19.71 -25.91 14.38
C ASP A 143 -18.60 -25.99 13.33
N ILE A 144 -17.38 -26.25 13.82
CA ILE A 144 -16.19 -26.44 13.01
C ILE A 144 -16.34 -27.59 12.01
N ALA A 145 -17.05 -28.67 12.34
CA ALA A 145 -17.27 -29.78 11.41
C ALA A 145 -18.17 -29.36 10.23
N THR A 146 -19.23 -28.60 10.49
CA THR A 146 -20.07 -27.97 9.47
C THR A 146 -19.28 -26.99 8.60
N ALA A 147 -18.47 -26.12 9.19
CA ALA A 147 -17.64 -25.18 8.43
C ALA A 147 -16.61 -25.90 7.53
N ILE A 148 -15.94 -26.95 8.03
CA ILE A 148 -15.04 -27.82 7.25
C ILE A 148 -15.80 -28.53 6.12
N ARG A 149 -17.03 -29.00 6.36
CA ARG A 149 -17.88 -29.61 5.33
C ARG A 149 -18.20 -28.64 4.20
N TYR A 150 -18.52 -27.37 4.52
CA TYR A 150 -18.70 -26.33 3.50
C TYR A 150 -17.39 -26.04 2.75
N ALA A 151 -16.26 -25.94 3.45
CA ALA A 151 -14.95 -25.71 2.84
C ALA A 151 -14.54 -26.85 1.87
N ARG A 152 -14.73 -28.12 2.25
CA ARG A 152 -14.57 -29.27 1.32
C ARG A 152 -15.55 -29.21 0.15
N LYS A 153 -16.81 -28.81 0.37
CA LYS A 153 -17.80 -28.64 -0.72
C LYS A 153 -17.39 -27.54 -1.71
N THR A 154 -16.81 -26.43 -1.25
CA THR A 154 -16.24 -25.40 -2.13
C THR A 154 -15.14 -25.98 -3.01
N LEU A 155 -14.22 -26.79 -2.46
CA LEU A 155 -13.18 -27.45 -3.25
C LEU A 155 -13.76 -28.49 -4.24
N TYR A 156 -14.78 -29.25 -3.84
CA TYR A 156 -15.44 -30.22 -4.71
C TYR A 156 -16.15 -29.55 -5.91
N ASN A 157 -16.79 -28.40 -5.66
CA ASN A 157 -17.46 -27.61 -6.69
C ASN A 157 -16.49 -26.82 -7.58
N ASN A 158 -15.29 -26.50 -7.08
CA ASN A 158 -14.28 -25.71 -7.80
C ASN A 158 -13.00 -26.53 -7.94
N LYS A 159 -12.95 -27.43 -8.93
CA LYS A 159 -11.80 -28.31 -9.18
C LYS A 159 -10.69 -27.68 -10.02
N GLU A 160 -11.00 -26.66 -10.81
CA GLU A 160 -10.02 -26.01 -11.69
C GLU A 160 -8.86 -25.38 -10.91
N ARG A 161 -7.64 -25.75 -11.27
CA ARG A 161 -6.38 -25.17 -10.79
C ARG A 161 -5.48 -24.84 -11.96
N ARG A 162 -4.56 -23.88 -11.75
CA ARG A 162 -3.49 -23.60 -12.69
C ARG A 162 -2.28 -24.47 -12.36
N SER A 163 -1.78 -25.21 -13.35
CA SER A 163 -0.50 -25.92 -13.26
C SER A 163 0.68 -24.92 -13.26
N THR A 164 1.89 -25.40 -12.97
CA THR A 164 3.14 -24.62 -13.13
C THR A 164 3.32 -24.09 -14.56
N TYR A 165 2.75 -24.81 -15.55
CA TYR A 165 2.73 -24.41 -16.97
C TYR A 165 1.51 -23.54 -17.33
N ASN A 166 0.76 -23.06 -16.32
CA ASN A 166 -0.38 -22.14 -16.45
C ASN A 166 -1.62 -22.73 -17.16
N GLU A 167 -1.63 -24.04 -17.39
CA GLU A 167 -2.77 -24.81 -17.91
C GLU A 167 -3.84 -24.99 -16.84
N LEU A 168 -5.11 -25.03 -17.23
CA LEU A 168 -6.21 -25.38 -16.33
C LEU A 168 -6.32 -26.91 -16.23
N ILE A 169 -6.17 -27.43 -15.02
CA ILE A 169 -6.31 -28.84 -14.68
C ILE A 169 -7.37 -29.01 -13.59
N GLU A 170 -8.15 -30.09 -13.63
CA GLU A 170 -9.07 -30.42 -12.54
C GLU A 170 -8.34 -31.25 -11.48
N LEU A 171 -8.40 -30.83 -10.21
CA LEU A 171 -7.83 -31.55 -9.08
C LEU A 171 -8.90 -31.84 -8.01
N GLU A 172 -8.92 -33.08 -7.51
CA GLU A 172 -9.84 -33.55 -6.46
C GLU A 172 -9.37 -33.15 -5.04
N GLU A 173 -8.89 -31.91 -4.85
CA GLU A 173 -8.25 -31.46 -3.61
C GLU A 173 -9.17 -31.43 -2.38
N TRP A 174 -10.49 -31.60 -2.56
CA TRP A 174 -11.44 -31.72 -1.45
C TRP A 174 -11.16 -32.91 -0.52
N ILE A 175 -10.39 -33.91 -0.97
CA ILE A 175 -9.95 -35.04 -0.15
C ILE A 175 -8.73 -34.73 0.74
N ILE A 176 -8.01 -33.62 0.48
CA ILE A 176 -6.74 -33.31 1.14
C ILE A 176 -6.92 -32.86 2.60
N PRO A 177 -7.86 -31.96 2.94
CA PRO A 177 -8.07 -31.56 4.33
C PRO A 177 -8.71 -32.71 5.12
N VAL A 178 -8.00 -33.24 6.10
CA VAL A 178 -8.40 -34.35 6.99
C VAL A 178 -8.57 -33.87 8.42
N VAL A 179 -9.56 -34.40 9.12
CA VAL A 179 -9.88 -34.03 10.51
C VAL A 179 -9.58 -35.21 11.42
N TYR A 180 -8.76 -34.96 12.43
CA TYR A 180 -8.53 -35.85 13.54
C TYR A 180 -9.23 -35.26 14.77
N GLN A 181 -9.94 -36.11 15.52
CA GLN A 181 -10.73 -35.71 16.68
C GLN A 181 -10.73 -36.85 17.69
N ASN A 182 -10.41 -36.57 18.96
CA ASN A 182 -10.35 -37.58 20.03
C ASN A 182 -11.57 -37.55 20.97
N THR A 183 -12.48 -36.57 20.83
CA THR A 183 -13.78 -36.53 21.53
C THR A 183 -14.95 -36.88 20.60
N PRO A 184 -16.03 -37.51 21.07
CA PRO A 184 -17.20 -37.80 20.22
C PRO A 184 -18.03 -36.55 19.91
N THR A 185 -17.95 -35.52 20.75
CA THR A 185 -18.57 -34.20 20.55
C THR A 185 -17.56 -33.11 20.81
N PHE A 186 -17.58 -32.07 19.99
CA PHE A 186 -16.72 -30.89 20.14
C PHE A 186 -17.59 -29.64 20.09
N SER A 187 -17.40 -28.72 21.03
CA SER A 187 -18.09 -27.44 21.09
C SER A 187 -17.09 -26.37 21.46
N LEU A 188 -17.11 -25.24 20.76
CA LEU A 188 -16.29 -24.08 21.10
C LEU A 188 -16.85 -23.45 22.39
N PRO A 189 -16.03 -23.25 23.45
CA PRO A 189 -16.44 -22.54 24.66
C PRO A 189 -16.45 -21.02 24.38
N LEU A 190 -17.38 -20.60 23.53
CA LEU A 190 -17.62 -19.20 23.18
C LEU A 190 -18.23 -18.48 24.38
N ARG A 191 -17.80 -17.24 24.58
CA ARG A 191 -18.37 -16.30 25.55
C ARG A 191 -18.43 -14.91 24.92
N ASP A 192 -19.29 -14.07 25.45
CA ASP A 192 -19.26 -12.65 25.12
C ASP A 192 -17.96 -11.99 25.59
N PHE A 193 -17.60 -10.90 24.93
CA PHE A 193 -16.50 -10.05 25.35
C PHE A 193 -16.84 -9.40 26.71
N ARG A 194 -15.84 -9.31 27.59
CA ARG A 194 -15.96 -8.52 28.82
C ARG A 194 -16.01 -7.03 28.46
N PRO A 195 -16.55 -6.15 29.33
CA PRO A 195 -16.66 -4.72 29.04
C PRO A 195 -15.32 -4.04 28.74
N ASP A 196 -14.21 -4.50 29.34
CA ASP A 196 -12.85 -4.02 29.07
C ASP A 196 -12.32 -4.49 27.72
N GLU A 197 -12.50 -5.77 27.37
CA GLU A 197 -12.15 -6.33 26.05
C GLU A 197 -12.96 -5.62 24.95
N GLN A 198 -14.24 -5.37 25.21
CA GLN A 198 -15.15 -4.66 24.32
C GLN A 198 -14.72 -3.20 24.13
N THR A 199 -14.40 -2.48 25.21
CA THR A 199 -13.92 -1.08 25.15
C THR A 199 -12.57 -0.99 24.43
N GLN A 200 -11.65 -1.92 24.69
CA GLN A 200 -10.36 -1.98 23.97
C GLN A 200 -10.56 -2.22 22.48
N ARG A 201 -11.53 -3.09 22.12
CA ARG A 201 -11.86 -3.38 20.73
C ARG A 201 -12.48 -2.16 20.02
N ASP A 202 -13.51 -1.55 20.60
CA ASP A 202 -14.17 -0.38 20.01
C ASP A 202 -13.21 0.81 19.88
N ALA A 203 -12.35 1.03 20.88
CA ALA A 203 -11.31 2.06 20.84
C ALA A 203 -10.17 1.75 19.85
N TYR A 204 -10.04 0.50 19.38
CA TYR A 204 -9.09 0.09 18.34
C TYR A 204 -9.70 0.19 16.95
N ASP A 205 -10.93 -0.29 16.76
CA ASP A 205 -11.65 -0.16 15.50
C ASP A 205 -11.82 1.34 15.15
N ALA A 206 -12.05 2.22 16.14
CA ALA A 206 -12.02 3.67 15.97
C ALA A 206 -10.64 4.28 15.58
N ARG A 207 -9.54 3.51 15.60
CA ARG A 207 -8.19 3.95 15.20
C ARG A 207 -7.75 3.38 13.85
N THR A 208 -8.16 2.16 13.52
CA THR A 208 -7.74 1.46 12.30
C THR A 208 -8.57 1.82 11.07
N PHE A 209 -9.86 2.09 11.23
CA PHE A 209 -10.75 2.39 10.11
C PHE A 209 -10.56 3.79 9.48
N HIS A 210 -9.60 4.61 9.94
CA HIS A 210 -9.54 6.03 9.60
C HIS A 210 -8.18 6.58 9.13
N GLN A 211 -7.08 5.81 9.10
CA GLN A 211 -5.73 6.43 9.05
C GLN A 211 -4.70 5.90 8.03
N ASN A 212 -5.03 5.02 7.09
CA ASN A 212 -4.07 4.62 6.04
C ASN A 212 -4.69 4.34 4.67
N PRO A 213 -3.96 4.63 3.57
CA PRO A 213 -4.35 4.16 2.25
C PRO A 213 -4.37 2.63 2.25
N ALA A 214 -5.43 2.05 1.69
CA ALA A 214 -5.43 0.63 1.32
C ALA A 214 -4.27 0.36 0.34
N PRO A 215 -3.69 -0.86 0.32
CA PRO A 215 -2.85 -1.26 -0.79
C PRO A 215 -3.64 -1.10 -2.08
N PRO A 216 -3.00 -0.77 -3.22
CA PRO A 216 -3.68 -0.81 -4.50
C PRO A 216 -4.37 -2.17 -4.69
N ASP A 217 -5.57 -2.19 -5.29
CA ASP A 217 -6.42 -3.38 -5.49
C ASP A 217 -5.74 -4.58 -6.19
N GLN A 218 -4.52 -4.37 -6.69
CA GLN A 218 -3.70 -5.29 -7.46
C GLN A 218 -2.28 -5.46 -6.86
N PHE A 219 -2.12 -5.30 -5.53
CA PHE A 219 -0.90 -5.77 -4.87
C PHE A 219 -0.83 -7.31 -4.97
N ILE A 220 0.16 -7.84 -5.68
CA ILE A 220 0.30 -9.26 -6.01
C ILE A 220 1.72 -9.73 -5.69
N GLY A 221 1.82 -10.82 -4.94
CA GLY A 221 3.08 -11.42 -4.50
C GLY A 221 3.78 -10.59 -3.42
N ARG A 222 5.11 -10.64 -3.43
CA ARG A 222 6.01 -10.03 -2.42
C ARG A 222 5.99 -10.71 -1.04
N ASP A 223 5.40 -11.88 -0.89
CA ASP A 223 5.22 -12.54 0.42
C ASP A 223 6.56 -12.82 1.13
N LEU A 224 7.57 -13.25 0.37
CA LEU A 224 8.93 -13.47 0.88
C LEU A 224 9.60 -12.15 1.26
N GLU A 225 9.48 -11.11 0.43
CA GLU A 225 10.05 -9.80 0.72
C GLU A 225 9.40 -9.15 1.95
N ILE A 226 8.08 -9.34 2.17
CA ILE A 226 7.38 -8.90 3.38
C ILE A 226 7.92 -9.63 4.61
N LEU A 227 8.12 -10.96 4.54
CA LEU A 227 8.70 -11.75 5.62
C LEU A 227 10.15 -11.32 5.95
N GLU A 228 10.98 -11.11 4.94
CA GLU A 228 12.36 -10.62 5.12
C GLU A 228 12.39 -9.21 5.75
N ILE A 229 11.47 -8.33 5.34
CA ILE A 229 11.31 -6.98 5.91
C ILE A 229 10.82 -7.03 7.37
N GLU A 230 9.83 -7.88 7.68
CA GLU A 230 9.36 -8.10 9.06
C GLU A 230 10.49 -8.66 9.96
N THR A 231 11.32 -9.55 9.42
CA THR A 231 12.50 -10.09 10.11
C THR A 231 13.55 -9.01 10.38
N GLN A 232 13.91 -8.22 9.37
CA GLN A 232 14.94 -7.17 9.51
C GLN A 232 14.50 -6.01 10.43
N ILE A 233 13.22 -5.63 10.38
CA ILE A 233 12.71 -4.53 11.24
C ILE A 233 12.50 -4.97 12.70
N ALA A 234 12.35 -6.27 12.96
CA ALA A 234 12.31 -6.81 14.32
C ALA A 234 13.68 -6.75 15.01
N GLN A 235 14.78 -6.86 14.27
CA GLN A 235 16.15 -6.72 14.79
C GLN A 235 16.53 -5.26 15.06
N ARG A 236 16.04 -4.33 14.22
CA ARG A 236 16.27 -2.89 14.38
C ARG A 236 15.06 -2.12 13.89
N ASN A 237 14.55 -1.22 14.73
CA ASN A 237 13.30 -0.47 14.50
C ASN A 237 13.35 0.56 13.35
N SER A 238 14.40 0.56 12.51
CA SER A 238 14.52 1.37 11.31
C SER A 238 15.15 0.57 10.15
N LEU A 239 14.54 0.65 8.97
CA LEU A 239 14.93 -0.10 7.77
C LEU A 239 14.84 0.79 6.51
N LEU A 240 15.86 0.73 5.65
CA LEU A 240 15.85 1.40 4.33
C LEU A 240 15.51 0.39 3.21
N ILE A 241 14.36 0.56 2.56
CA ILE A 241 13.96 -0.19 1.36
C ILE A 241 14.46 0.57 0.12
N ARG A 242 15.40 -0.05 -0.61
CA ARG A 242 16.00 0.47 -1.84
C ARG A 242 15.59 -0.32 -3.07
N GLY A 243 15.45 0.36 -4.22
CA GLY A 243 15.17 -0.30 -5.50
C GLY A 243 14.91 0.69 -6.63
N GLY A 244 14.98 0.22 -7.88
CA GLY A 244 14.85 1.05 -9.08
C GLY A 244 13.48 1.71 -9.28
N THR A 245 13.37 2.50 -10.35
CA THR A 245 12.09 3.07 -10.79
C THR A 245 11.11 1.97 -11.24
N GLY A 246 9.80 2.17 -11.02
CA GLY A 246 8.76 1.24 -11.49
C GLY A 246 8.70 -0.11 -10.76
N ILE A 247 9.62 -0.38 -9.83
CA ILE A 247 9.77 -1.67 -9.17
C ILE A 247 8.71 -1.96 -8.08
N GLY A 248 7.84 -1.00 -7.76
CA GLY A 248 6.77 -1.15 -6.77
C GLY A 248 7.14 -0.81 -5.31
N LYS A 249 8.18 0.02 -5.06
CA LYS A 249 8.56 0.44 -3.68
C LYS A 249 7.41 1.06 -2.89
N THR A 250 6.81 2.13 -3.43
CA THR A 250 5.69 2.86 -2.80
C THR A 250 4.50 1.94 -2.56
N THR A 251 4.18 1.09 -3.56
CA THR A 251 3.14 0.05 -3.48
C THR A 251 3.39 -0.93 -2.33
N LEU A 252 4.64 -1.36 -2.11
CA LEU A 252 5.03 -2.21 -0.98
C LEU A 252 4.98 -1.46 0.36
N LEU A 253 5.41 -0.19 0.42
CA LEU A 253 5.32 0.62 1.63
C LEU A 253 3.87 0.83 2.09
N HIS A 254 2.95 1.11 1.15
CA HIS A 254 1.51 1.19 1.42
C HIS A 254 0.94 -0.17 1.86
N HIS A 255 1.33 -1.26 1.20
CA HIS A 255 0.91 -2.59 1.62
C HIS A 255 1.40 -2.95 3.03
N LEU A 256 2.66 -2.67 3.37
CA LEU A 256 3.19 -2.88 4.73
C LEU A 256 2.48 -2.01 5.77
N ALA A 257 2.18 -0.74 5.47
CA ALA A 257 1.40 0.14 6.34
C ALA A 257 0.02 -0.45 6.67
N TRP A 258 -0.73 -0.82 5.63
CA TRP A 258 -2.03 -1.44 5.77
C TRP A 258 -1.96 -2.80 6.48
N TRP A 259 -1.05 -3.67 6.06
CA TRP A 259 -0.91 -5.03 6.58
C TRP A 259 -0.55 -5.02 8.06
N TRP A 260 0.42 -4.21 8.47
CA TRP A 260 0.85 -4.11 9.86
C TRP A 260 -0.20 -3.45 10.76
N GLN A 261 -1.03 -2.54 10.25
CA GLN A 261 -2.15 -2.01 11.01
C GLN A 261 -3.33 -3.00 11.10
N ASN A 262 -3.71 -3.65 10.00
CA ASN A 262 -4.81 -4.62 9.99
C ASN A 262 -4.50 -5.91 10.76
N THR A 263 -3.22 -6.24 10.93
CA THR A 263 -2.76 -7.41 11.68
C THR A 263 -2.22 -7.09 13.08
N TYR A 264 -2.55 -5.92 13.64
CA TYR A 264 -2.24 -5.51 15.02
C TYR A 264 -0.73 -5.42 15.33
N THR A 265 0.13 -5.30 14.31
CA THR A 265 1.58 -5.07 14.47
C THR A 265 1.86 -3.63 14.89
N VAL A 266 1.05 -2.66 14.48
CA VAL A 266 1.18 -1.23 14.85
C VAL A 266 -0.20 -0.57 15.06
N ASP A 267 -0.31 0.33 16.04
CA ASP A 267 -1.58 1.01 16.36
C ASP A 267 -1.95 2.09 15.32
N LYS A 268 -0.94 2.82 14.87
CA LYS A 268 -1.02 3.98 13.96
C LYS A 268 0.15 3.94 12.99
N VAL A 269 -0.04 4.51 11.81
CA VAL A 269 1.01 4.75 10.83
C VAL A 269 1.05 6.24 10.49
N PHE A 270 2.24 6.74 10.17
CA PHE A 270 2.48 8.09 9.68
C PHE A 270 3.27 7.96 8.38
N TYR A 271 2.68 8.33 7.24
CA TYR A 271 3.32 8.26 5.93
C TYR A 271 3.65 9.66 5.40
N PHE A 272 4.87 9.85 4.95
CA PHE A 272 5.39 11.11 4.41
C PHE A 272 6.14 10.84 3.10
N SER A 273 5.71 11.44 2.00
CA SER A 273 6.34 11.25 0.69
C SER A 273 6.94 12.54 0.17
N TYR A 274 8.25 12.53 -0.05
CA TYR A 274 8.96 13.67 -0.62
C TYR A 274 8.74 13.83 -2.14
N ALA A 275 8.10 12.85 -2.80
CA ALA A 275 7.65 12.96 -4.18
C ALA A 275 6.23 13.53 -4.31
N GLU A 276 5.45 13.57 -3.23
CA GLU A 276 4.11 14.19 -3.23
C GLU A 276 4.22 15.68 -2.91
N LYS A 277 4.94 16.06 -1.84
CA LYS A 277 5.09 17.47 -1.45
C LYS A 277 6.40 17.80 -0.72
N ARG A 278 6.67 19.09 -0.54
CA ARG A 278 7.75 19.56 0.35
C ARG A 278 7.30 19.38 1.80
N ILE A 279 8.06 18.61 2.57
CA ILE A 279 7.76 18.28 3.97
C ILE A 279 8.94 18.73 4.83
N THR A 280 8.68 19.57 5.82
CA THR A 280 9.68 19.97 6.84
C THR A 280 9.62 19.06 8.07
N GLN A 281 10.71 19.02 8.83
CA GLN A 281 10.71 18.26 10.09
C GLN A 281 9.71 18.80 11.13
N GLN A 282 9.40 20.10 11.11
CA GLN A 282 8.36 20.69 11.95
C GLN A 282 6.96 20.19 11.58
N GLN A 283 6.63 20.13 10.27
CA GLN A 283 5.35 19.60 9.81
C GLN A 283 5.16 18.13 10.20
N VAL A 284 6.21 17.30 10.08
CA VAL A 284 6.21 15.90 10.56
C VAL A 284 5.83 15.83 12.04
N LEU A 285 6.46 16.67 12.88
CA LEU A 285 6.13 16.73 14.31
C LEU A 285 4.70 17.19 14.58
N GLN A 286 4.20 18.19 13.84
CA GLN A 286 2.84 18.71 13.99
C GLN A 286 1.80 17.65 13.61
N THR A 287 1.96 16.96 12.49
CA THR A 287 1.07 15.85 12.06
C THR A 287 1.02 14.74 13.12
N ILE A 288 2.18 14.31 13.63
CA ILE A 288 2.24 13.27 14.66
C ILE A 288 1.65 13.79 15.99
N ALA A 289 1.94 15.03 16.40
CA ALA A 289 1.42 15.60 17.62
C ALA A 289 -0.11 15.69 17.60
N GLN A 290 -0.68 16.17 16.48
CA GLN A 290 -2.12 16.26 16.29
C GLN A 290 -2.77 14.87 16.36
N ALA A 291 -2.18 13.86 15.72
CA ALA A 291 -2.72 12.50 15.69
C ALA A 291 -2.57 11.70 17.00
N LEU A 292 -1.64 12.09 17.89
CA LEU A 292 -1.38 11.41 19.18
C LEU A 292 -1.94 12.15 20.41
N PHE A 293 -2.08 13.48 20.33
CA PHE A 293 -2.49 14.32 21.47
C PHE A 293 -3.63 15.30 21.13
N GLY A 294 -4.16 15.28 19.90
CA GLY A 294 -5.23 16.19 19.44
C GLY A 294 -4.84 17.67 19.38
N THR A 295 -3.57 18.00 19.65
CA THR A 295 -3.03 19.35 19.78
C THR A 295 -1.53 19.33 19.57
N GLU A 296 -0.92 20.46 19.21
CA GLU A 296 0.53 20.59 19.18
C GLU A 296 1.17 20.28 20.55
N LYS A 297 2.37 19.70 20.49
CA LYS A 297 3.20 19.39 21.66
C LYS A 297 4.68 19.64 21.34
N PRO A 298 5.51 20.04 22.31
CA PRO A 298 6.95 20.13 22.14
C PRO A 298 7.54 18.78 21.67
N GLN A 299 8.55 18.82 20.79
CA GLN A 299 9.19 17.64 20.20
C GLN A 299 9.51 16.55 21.23
N GLY A 300 10.04 16.92 22.40
CA GLY A 300 10.37 15.97 23.47
C GLY A 300 9.18 15.14 23.95
N THR A 301 7.98 15.73 24.03
CA THR A 301 6.75 15.03 24.40
C THR A 301 6.31 14.05 23.31
N VAL A 302 6.40 14.45 22.04
CA VAL A 302 6.07 13.60 20.89
C VAL A 302 7.02 12.40 20.81
N VAL A 303 8.34 12.65 20.87
CA VAL A 303 9.38 11.63 20.90
C VAL A 303 9.20 10.66 22.08
N ASN A 304 8.94 11.17 23.29
CA ASN A 304 8.70 10.34 24.48
C ASN A 304 7.48 9.41 24.36
N ARG A 305 6.48 9.77 23.55
CA ARG A 305 5.31 8.93 23.25
C ARG A 305 5.67 7.88 22.20
N LEU A 306 6.25 8.31 21.07
CA LEU A 306 6.66 7.43 19.97
C LEU A 306 7.60 6.30 20.42
N ILE A 307 8.58 6.58 21.29
CA ILE A 307 9.52 5.55 21.78
C ILE A 307 8.80 4.45 22.59
N LYS A 308 7.68 4.78 23.26
CA LYS A 308 6.97 3.89 24.19
C LYS A 308 5.86 3.06 23.55
N GLU A 309 5.37 3.46 22.39
CA GLU A 309 4.21 2.88 21.70
C GLU A 309 4.58 2.31 20.33
N ARG A 310 3.81 1.32 19.86
CA ARG A 310 4.16 0.58 18.66
C ARG A 310 3.39 1.16 17.48
N HIS A 311 3.98 2.18 16.87
CA HIS A 311 3.46 2.84 15.66
C HIS A 311 4.40 2.56 14.48
N LEU A 312 4.04 3.03 13.29
CA LEU A 312 4.89 3.02 12.10
C LEU A 312 5.10 4.44 11.58
N LEU A 313 6.32 4.74 11.13
CA LEU A 313 6.69 6.00 10.51
C LEU A 313 7.38 5.71 9.17
N ILE A 314 6.81 6.19 8.07
CA ILE A 314 7.30 5.95 6.71
C ILE A 314 7.75 7.26 6.07
N PHE A 315 8.96 7.29 5.51
CA PHE A 315 9.40 8.35 4.60
C PHE A 315 9.72 7.76 3.23
N ASP A 316 8.91 8.04 2.20
CA ASP A 316 9.18 7.58 0.82
C ASP A 316 9.82 8.67 -0.05
N ALA A 317 10.44 8.24 -1.15
CA ALA A 317 11.12 9.04 -2.15
C ALA A 317 12.19 9.99 -1.56
N LEU A 318 13.02 9.50 -0.64
CA LEU A 318 14.05 10.29 0.05
C LEU A 318 15.08 10.96 -0.89
N GLU A 319 15.19 10.55 -2.16
CA GLU A 319 15.92 11.29 -3.20
C GLU A 319 15.38 12.70 -3.48
N CYS A 320 14.10 12.96 -3.20
CA CYS A 320 13.42 14.23 -3.45
C CYS A 320 13.53 15.24 -2.26
N ILE A 321 14.09 14.84 -1.11
CA ILE A 321 14.19 15.71 0.06
C ILE A 321 15.07 16.95 -0.20
N ASN A 322 14.64 18.11 0.26
CA ASN A 322 15.44 19.32 0.25
C ASN A 322 16.69 19.16 1.14
N LYS A 323 17.86 19.57 0.64
CA LYS A 323 19.14 19.46 1.39
C LYS A 323 19.13 20.19 2.74
N SER A 324 18.33 21.25 2.89
CA SER A 324 18.16 21.98 4.17
C SER A 324 17.51 21.11 5.26
N GLU A 325 16.55 20.26 4.89
CA GLU A 325 15.78 19.44 5.82
C GLU A 325 16.50 18.16 6.25
N GLN A 326 17.53 17.74 5.52
CA GLN A 326 18.25 16.47 5.76
C GLN A 326 18.79 16.37 7.19
N THR A 327 19.38 17.45 7.72
CA THR A 327 19.93 17.47 9.09
C THR A 327 18.82 17.40 10.14
N ALA A 328 17.76 18.20 9.97
CA ALA A 328 16.65 18.23 10.92
C ALA A 328 15.92 16.88 10.99
N LEU A 329 15.67 16.24 9.84
CA LEU A 329 15.09 14.90 9.80
C LEU A 329 16.03 13.86 10.44
N HIS A 330 17.32 13.90 10.13
CA HIS A 330 18.32 12.98 10.70
C HIS A 330 18.36 13.06 12.24
N ASP A 331 18.45 14.27 12.80
CA ASP A 331 18.44 14.51 14.24
C ASP A 331 17.11 14.08 14.90
N PHE A 332 15.99 14.19 14.19
CA PHE A 332 14.70 13.68 14.67
C PHE A 332 14.68 12.16 14.73
N LEU A 333 15.10 11.47 13.66
CA LEU A 333 15.08 10.00 13.61
C LEU A 333 16.10 9.36 14.55
N MET A 334 17.28 9.97 14.76
CA MET A 334 18.23 9.49 15.78
C MET A 334 17.63 9.47 17.20
N ARG A 335 16.71 10.39 17.52
CA ARG A 335 16.02 10.41 18.83
C ARG A 335 14.97 9.30 18.96
N LEU A 336 14.65 8.58 17.89
CA LEU A 336 13.66 7.50 17.85
C LEU A 336 14.30 6.11 17.74
N ASP A 337 15.63 6.02 17.74
CA ASP A 337 16.37 4.76 17.62
C ASP A 337 16.13 3.83 18.82
N ASN A 338 15.92 2.54 18.55
CA ASN A 338 15.66 1.46 19.52
C ASN A 338 14.41 1.66 20.41
N GLY A 339 13.43 2.46 19.95
CA GLY A 339 12.09 2.54 20.54
C GLY A 339 11.15 1.45 20.02
N LYS A 340 9.90 1.45 20.49
CA LYS A 340 8.83 0.58 19.95
C LYS A 340 8.27 1.06 18.60
N LEU A 341 8.45 2.33 18.24
CA LEU A 341 8.15 2.86 16.92
C LEU A 341 8.96 2.13 15.85
N LEU A 342 8.29 1.64 14.81
CA LEU A 342 8.92 1.12 13.59
C LEU A 342 9.10 2.25 12.56
N ILE A 343 10.21 2.24 11.82
CA ILE A 343 10.54 3.27 10.82
C ILE A 343 10.90 2.60 9.48
N LEU A 344 10.16 2.92 8.42
CA LEU A 344 10.48 2.52 7.05
C LEU A 344 10.94 3.72 6.22
N LEU A 345 11.96 3.52 5.40
CA LEU A 345 12.57 4.55 4.58
C LEU A 345 12.60 4.05 3.13
N GLY A 346 11.95 4.76 2.21
CA GLY A 346 11.92 4.45 0.78
C GLY A 346 12.88 5.32 -0.01
N SER A 347 13.73 4.71 -0.84
CA SER A 347 14.58 5.47 -1.76
C SER A 347 15.01 4.69 -3.01
N GLN A 348 15.25 5.39 -4.11
CA GLN A 348 16.03 4.86 -5.24
C GLN A 348 17.53 4.85 -4.93
N GLN A 349 18.05 5.85 -4.22
CA GLN A 349 19.48 6.09 -4.06
C GLN A 349 20.02 5.62 -2.70
N LYS A 350 21.35 5.68 -2.50
CA LYS A 350 21.97 5.39 -1.19
C LYS A 350 21.86 6.62 -0.27
N VAL A 351 21.08 6.51 0.80
CA VAL A 351 20.81 7.63 1.73
C VAL A 351 21.89 7.74 2.82
N LYS A 352 23.16 7.92 2.42
CA LYS A 352 24.33 7.90 3.33
C LYS A 352 24.24 8.91 4.48
N TRP A 353 23.65 10.08 4.23
CA TRP A 353 23.51 11.16 5.21
C TRP A 353 22.59 10.79 6.38
N LEU A 354 21.64 9.86 6.18
CA LEU A 354 20.66 9.45 7.19
C LEU A 354 21.13 8.24 8.01
N ALA A 355 21.98 7.37 7.44
CA ALA A 355 22.29 6.04 7.97
C ALA A 355 22.84 6.02 9.41
N LYS A 356 23.79 6.92 9.74
CA LYS A 356 24.48 6.92 11.04
C LYS A 356 23.47 7.21 12.17
N GLY A 357 23.26 6.27 13.08
CA GLY A 357 22.33 6.44 14.20
C GLY A 357 20.84 6.27 13.85
N THR A 358 20.52 5.93 12.59
CA THR A 358 19.19 5.43 12.21
C THR A 358 19.33 3.97 11.71
N PHE A 359 18.98 3.64 10.49
CA PHE A 359 19.03 2.27 9.96
C PHE A 359 20.44 1.65 9.88
N LYS A 360 21.51 2.45 9.92
CA LYS A 360 22.92 1.99 9.76
C LYS A 360 23.08 1.19 8.45
N ASP A 361 23.32 -0.12 8.57
CA ASP A 361 23.48 -1.06 7.47
C ASP A 361 22.21 -1.90 7.21
N ASN A 362 21.13 -1.67 7.97
CA ASN A 362 19.82 -2.33 7.78
C ASN A 362 19.15 -1.79 6.51
N VAL A 363 19.42 -2.44 5.38
CA VAL A 363 18.99 -2.02 4.04
C VAL A 363 18.42 -3.21 3.27
N TYR A 364 17.13 -3.16 2.99
CA TYR A 364 16.47 -4.11 2.12
C TYR A 364 16.62 -3.69 0.64
N LYS A 365 16.99 -4.62 -0.24
CA LYS A 365 17.08 -4.34 -1.69
C LYS A 365 15.92 -5.00 -2.43
N LEU A 366 14.89 -4.22 -2.73
CA LEU A 366 13.74 -4.64 -3.52
C LEU A 366 14.13 -4.90 -4.99
N THR A 367 13.81 -6.09 -5.49
CA THR A 367 14.06 -6.53 -6.87
C THR A 367 12.73 -6.62 -7.65
N GLY A 368 12.73 -7.19 -8.86
CA GLY A 368 11.49 -7.38 -9.64
C GLY A 368 10.52 -8.38 -9.00
N ILE A 369 9.24 -8.41 -9.42
CA ILE A 369 8.29 -9.43 -8.93
C ILE A 369 8.60 -10.79 -9.57
N ASP A 370 8.21 -11.89 -8.93
CA ASP A 370 8.42 -13.22 -9.49
C ASP A 370 7.54 -13.48 -10.73
N ASN A 371 7.86 -14.55 -11.47
CA ASN A 371 7.17 -14.87 -12.72
C ASN A 371 5.70 -15.26 -12.51
N THR A 372 5.34 -15.85 -11.36
CA THR A 372 3.96 -16.22 -11.03
C THR A 372 3.14 -14.97 -10.78
N SER A 373 3.63 -14.06 -9.93
CA SER A 373 2.97 -12.78 -9.64
C SER A 373 2.79 -11.92 -10.89
N ALA A 374 3.79 -11.87 -11.77
CA ALA A 374 3.69 -11.16 -13.05
C ALA A 374 2.66 -11.77 -14.01
N ASN A 375 2.59 -13.11 -14.10
CA ASN A 375 1.58 -13.81 -14.87
C ASN A 375 0.17 -13.55 -14.34
N ILE A 376 0.00 -13.49 -13.01
CA ILE A 376 -1.28 -13.14 -12.37
C ILE A 376 -1.65 -11.68 -12.69
N LEU A 377 -0.71 -10.74 -12.53
CA LEU A 377 -0.92 -9.32 -12.85
C LEU A 377 -1.37 -9.17 -14.30
N MET A 378 -0.62 -9.70 -15.27
CA MET A 378 -0.95 -9.59 -16.69
C MET A 378 -2.29 -10.23 -17.04
N LYS A 379 -2.58 -11.45 -16.56
CA LYS A 379 -3.88 -12.09 -16.81
C LYS A 379 -5.04 -11.34 -16.14
N SER A 380 -4.83 -10.73 -14.97
CA SER A 380 -5.86 -9.89 -14.34
C SER A 380 -6.17 -8.66 -15.21
N THR A 381 -5.18 -8.07 -15.86
CA THR A 381 -5.33 -6.91 -16.75
C THR A 381 -5.98 -7.31 -18.08
N LEU A 382 -5.46 -8.32 -18.78
CA LEU A 382 -6.04 -8.80 -20.05
C LEU A 382 -7.51 -9.24 -19.88
N LYS A 383 -7.84 -9.93 -18.78
CA LYS A 383 -9.23 -10.33 -18.47
C LYS A 383 -10.15 -9.12 -18.24
N ARG A 384 -9.70 -8.07 -17.56
CA ARG A 384 -10.47 -6.82 -17.38
C ARG A 384 -10.79 -6.13 -18.71
N HIS A 385 -9.93 -6.28 -19.72
CA HIS A 385 -10.13 -5.75 -21.07
C HIS A 385 -10.75 -6.76 -22.06
N ASN A 386 -11.26 -7.91 -21.58
CA ASN A 386 -11.87 -8.97 -22.38
C ASN A 386 -10.97 -9.52 -23.52
N ILE A 387 -9.65 -9.54 -23.33
CA ILE A 387 -8.69 -10.07 -24.32
C ILE A 387 -8.31 -11.52 -23.97
N SER A 388 -8.24 -12.36 -25.01
CA SER A 388 -7.77 -13.75 -24.94
C SER A 388 -6.29 -13.81 -24.55
N ASP A 389 -5.93 -14.69 -23.61
CA ASP A 389 -4.54 -14.89 -23.18
C ASP A 389 -3.74 -15.82 -24.11
N ARG A 390 -4.37 -16.37 -25.16
CA ARG A 390 -3.77 -17.35 -26.08
C ARG A 390 -2.91 -16.75 -27.19
N ASP A 391 -2.97 -15.44 -27.39
CA ASP A 391 -2.38 -14.77 -28.56
C ASP A 391 -0.94 -14.26 -28.30
N TYR A 392 -0.40 -14.40 -27.08
CA TYR A 392 0.87 -13.81 -26.67
C TYR A 392 1.75 -14.77 -25.83
N ASP A 393 3.05 -14.84 -26.14
CA ASP A 393 4.05 -15.57 -25.36
C ASP A 393 4.42 -14.80 -24.07
N ILE A 394 3.48 -14.89 -23.13
CA ILE A 394 3.42 -14.14 -21.87
C ILE A 394 4.65 -14.35 -20.96
N PRO A 395 5.10 -15.59 -20.64
CA PRO A 395 6.23 -15.79 -19.73
C PRO A 395 7.55 -15.27 -20.30
N ASN A 396 7.73 -15.41 -21.62
CA ASN A 396 8.91 -14.95 -22.34
C ASN A 396 8.99 -13.42 -22.30
N LEU A 397 7.92 -12.71 -22.71
CA LEU A 397 7.84 -11.24 -22.65
C LEU A 397 8.18 -10.69 -21.26
N TYR A 398 7.62 -11.28 -20.19
CA TYR A 398 7.92 -10.80 -18.84
C TYR A 398 9.37 -11.04 -18.42
N SER A 399 9.91 -12.23 -18.69
CA SER A 399 11.30 -12.57 -18.35
C SER A 399 12.31 -11.62 -19.01
N GLN A 400 12.01 -11.17 -20.23
CA GLN A 400 12.81 -10.24 -21.01
C GLN A 400 12.81 -8.81 -20.43
N LEU A 401 11.72 -8.39 -19.78
CA LEU A 401 11.54 -7.05 -19.18
C LEU A 401 12.19 -6.90 -17.79
N GLU A 402 13.20 -7.73 -17.47
CA GLU A 402 13.97 -7.70 -16.22
C GLU A 402 13.10 -7.67 -14.94
N LYS A 403 11.92 -8.29 -15.03
CA LYS A 403 10.96 -8.40 -13.93
C LYS A 403 10.42 -7.08 -13.36
N ASN A 404 10.41 -6.00 -14.14
CA ASN A 404 9.93 -4.69 -13.68
C ASN A 404 8.41 -4.51 -13.91
N PRO A 405 7.59 -4.27 -12.85
CA PRO A 405 6.13 -4.10 -12.98
C PRO A 405 5.69 -2.98 -13.93
N LEU A 406 6.34 -1.82 -13.92
CA LEU A 406 5.99 -0.71 -14.81
C LEU A 406 6.29 -1.02 -16.29
N LEU A 407 7.40 -1.72 -16.56
CA LEU A 407 7.69 -2.20 -17.92
C LEU A 407 6.66 -3.23 -18.40
N LEU A 408 6.24 -4.13 -17.51
CA LEU A 408 5.16 -5.08 -17.80
C LEU A 408 3.85 -4.35 -18.09
N GLU A 409 3.48 -3.33 -17.31
CA GLU A 409 2.29 -2.51 -17.54
C GLU A 409 2.34 -1.81 -18.91
N ILE A 410 3.46 -1.17 -19.27
CA ILE A 410 3.66 -0.56 -20.59
C ILE A 410 3.53 -1.60 -21.72
N ALA A 411 4.12 -2.80 -21.54
CA ALA A 411 4.04 -3.86 -22.55
C ALA A 411 2.62 -4.42 -22.70
N ILE A 412 1.86 -4.55 -21.60
CA ILE A 412 0.44 -4.91 -21.65
C ILE A 412 -0.36 -3.81 -22.37
N GLN A 413 -0.14 -2.54 -22.06
CA GLN A 413 -0.81 -1.43 -22.74
C GLN A 413 -0.47 -1.39 -24.24
N ALA A 414 0.76 -1.75 -24.62
CA ALA A 414 1.15 -1.89 -26.02
C ALA A 414 0.36 -3.00 -26.72
N ILE A 415 0.14 -4.14 -26.05
CA ILE A 415 -0.74 -5.22 -26.52
C ILE A 415 -2.20 -4.75 -26.66
N LEU A 416 -2.77 -4.15 -25.60
CA LEU A 416 -4.16 -3.65 -25.60
C LEU A 416 -4.41 -2.65 -26.73
N LYS A 417 -3.45 -1.75 -26.97
CA LYS A 417 -3.50 -0.71 -28.02
C LYS A 417 -2.98 -1.17 -29.39
N LYS A 418 -2.62 -2.45 -29.55
CA LYS A 418 -2.07 -3.06 -30.78
C LYS A 418 -0.81 -2.34 -31.33
N GLN A 419 0.00 -1.77 -30.44
CA GLN A 419 1.22 -1.02 -30.75
C GLN A 419 2.42 -1.96 -30.96
N THR A 420 2.42 -2.69 -32.08
CA THR A 420 3.49 -3.64 -32.43
C THR A 420 4.87 -2.98 -32.53
N ALA A 421 4.95 -1.71 -32.95
CA ALA A 421 6.19 -0.95 -33.02
C ALA A 421 6.79 -0.59 -31.64
N LEU A 422 5.96 -0.47 -30.59
CA LEU A 422 6.45 -0.34 -29.22
C LEU A 422 6.97 -1.68 -28.70
N LEU A 423 6.27 -2.78 -29.01
CA LEU A 423 6.73 -4.12 -28.65
C LEU A 423 8.08 -4.47 -29.30
N SER A 424 8.28 -4.12 -30.57
CA SER A 424 9.60 -4.29 -31.23
C SER A 424 10.65 -3.34 -30.63
N THR A 425 10.31 -2.09 -30.30
CA THR A 425 11.23 -1.17 -29.61
C THR A 425 11.69 -1.72 -28.26
N LEU A 426 10.78 -2.31 -27.48
CA LEU A 426 11.09 -2.99 -26.23
C LEU A 426 12.03 -4.19 -26.48
N GLN A 427 11.72 -5.05 -27.45
CA GLN A 427 12.56 -6.19 -27.82
C GLN A 427 13.98 -5.77 -28.23
N THR A 428 14.12 -4.78 -29.10
CA THR A 428 15.41 -4.20 -29.50
C THR A 428 16.19 -3.67 -28.28
N ALA A 429 15.53 -2.90 -27.40
CA ALA A 429 16.16 -2.38 -26.19
C ALA A 429 16.57 -3.47 -25.17
N ILE A 430 15.89 -4.62 -25.18
CA ILE A 430 16.25 -5.81 -24.39
C ILE A 430 17.47 -6.51 -24.97
N THR A 431 17.59 -6.61 -26.30
CA THR A 431 18.66 -7.35 -26.99
C THR A 431 19.96 -6.56 -27.18
N GLU A 432 19.88 -5.24 -27.41
CA GLU A 432 21.04 -4.40 -27.74
C GLU A 432 21.80 -3.88 -26.52
N THR A 433 21.36 -4.20 -25.29
CA THR A 433 21.95 -3.62 -24.08
C THR A 433 22.83 -4.61 -23.33
N ASP A 434 24.13 -4.32 -23.27
CA ASP A 434 25.11 -5.05 -22.43
C ASP A 434 24.89 -4.84 -20.92
N LYS A 435 23.98 -3.92 -20.55
CA LYS A 435 23.65 -3.60 -19.14
C LYS A 435 22.93 -4.78 -18.49
N GLN A 436 22.96 -4.83 -17.16
CA GLN A 436 22.27 -5.86 -16.36
C GLN A 436 21.47 -5.24 -15.21
N GLY A 437 20.42 -5.93 -14.75
CA GLY A 437 19.60 -5.53 -13.59
C GLY A 437 19.01 -4.12 -13.72
N GLU A 438 19.11 -3.31 -12.65
CA GLU A 438 18.57 -1.93 -12.59
C GLU A 438 19.03 -1.05 -13.77
N ALA A 439 20.27 -1.19 -14.24
CA ALA A 439 20.78 -0.40 -15.35
C ALA A 439 20.14 -0.80 -16.70
N LYS A 440 19.80 -2.08 -16.86
CA LYS A 440 19.07 -2.59 -18.02
C LYS A 440 17.60 -2.18 -17.98
N GLN A 441 16.94 -2.37 -16.82
CA GLN A 441 15.57 -1.89 -16.58
C GLN A 441 15.42 -0.40 -16.93
N HIS A 442 16.33 0.44 -16.47
CA HIS A 442 16.33 1.87 -16.78
C HIS A 442 16.49 2.15 -18.27
N SER A 443 17.39 1.43 -18.96
CA SER A 443 17.61 1.59 -20.41
C SER A 443 16.38 1.20 -21.24
N ILE A 444 15.71 0.10 -20.88
CA ILE A 444 14.47 -0.34 -21.57
C ILE A 444 13.34 0.66 -21.30
N LEU A 445 13.22 1.16 -20.07
CA LEU A 445 12.20 2.16 -19.69
C LEU A 445 12.43 3.50 -20.42
N GLN A 446 13.68 3.93 -20.59
CA GLN A 446 14.02 5.09 -21.42
C GLN A 446 13.64 4.89 -22.89
N ALA A 447 13.86 3.70 -23.47
CA ALA A 447 13.46 3.40 -24.84
C ALA A 447 11.93 3.43 -25.01
N ALA A 448 11.20 2.85 -24.06
CA ALA A 448 9.74 2.85 -24.03
C ALA A 448 9.16 4.28 -23.93
N ILE A 449 9.67 5.10 -23.01
CA ILE A 449 9.25 6.49 -22.83
C ILE A 449 9.54 7.31 -24.09
N ASN A 450 10.73 7.15 -24.70
CA ASN A 450 11.07 7.81 -25.96
C ASN A 450 10.11 7.46 -27.09
N PHE A 451 9.73 6.18 -27.22
CA PHE A 451 8.74 5.77 -28.22
C PHE A 451 7.38 6.43 -27.96
N ILE A 452 6.89 6.38 -26.71
CA ILE A 452 5.60 6.95 -26.32
C ILE A 452 5.57 8.46 -26.59
N ASP A 453 6.61 9.20 -26.20
CA ASP A 453 6.75 10.65 -26.46
C ASP A 453 6.74 10.96 -27.96
N ASN A 454 7.39 10.13 -28.79
CA ASN A 454 7.39 10.27 -30.25
C ASN A 454 6.01 10.00 -30.91
N THR A 455 5.03 9.41 -30.19
CA THR A 455 3.65 9.29 -30.70
C THR A 455 2.81 10.55 -30.51
N LEU A 456 3.30 11.51 -29.73
CA LEU A 456 2.62 12.78 -29.44
C LEU A 456 2.91 13.82 -30.52
N THR A 457 2.00 14.78 -30.67
CA THR A 457 2.29 15.95 -31.53
C THR A 457 3.33 16.86 -30.87
N PRO A 458 4.09 17.68 -31.61
CA PRO A 458 5.09 18.59 -31.04
C PRO A 458 4.53 19.56 -29.98
N ASN A 459 3.25 19.93 -30.11
CA ASN A 459 2.56 20.76 -29.13
C ASN A 459 2.28 20.00 -27.82
N GLU A 460 1.88 18.74 -27.90
CA GLU A 460 1.65 17.87 -26.73
C GLU A 460 2.97 17.53 -26.02
N GLN A 461 4.05 17.29 -26.76
CA GLN A 461 5.41 17.14 -26.21
C GLN A 461 5.85 18.40 -25.46
N ASN A 462 5.78 19.57 -26.10
CA ASN A 462 6.18 20.84 -25.48
C ASN A 462 5.29 21.21 -24.28
N LEU A 463 4.01 20.80 -24.28
CA LEU A 463 3.12 20.91 -23.13
C LEU A 463 3.66 20.06 -21.97
N LEU A 464 3.94 18.77 -22.18
CA LEU A 464 4.54 17.90 -21.14
C LEU A 464 5.89 18.40 -20.62
N LEU A 465 6.72 19.03 -21.45
CA LEU A 465 7.99 19.63 -20.99
C LEU A 465 7.79 20.75 -19.96
N CYS A 466 6.63 21.42 -19.95
CA CYS A 466 6.30 22.38 -18.89
C CYS A 466 6.24 21.72 -17.51
N LEU A 467 6.10 20.39 -17.42
CA LEU A 467 6.09 19.65 -16.15
C LEU A 467 7.49 19.30 -15.61
N ALA A 468 8.54 19.39 -16.43
CA ALA A 468 9.89 18.96 -16.04
C ALA A 468 10.46 19.59 -14.75
N PRO A 469 10.22 20.90 -14.43
CA PRO A 469 10.71 21.50 -13.19
C PRO A 469 10.03 20.98 -11.92
N LEU A 470 8.84 20.36 -12.05
CA LEU A 470 8.09 19.85 -10.91
C LEU A 470 8.85 18.68 -10.30
N LYS A 471 9.18 18.83 -9.01
CA LYS A 471 9.91 17.83 -8.19
C LYS A 471 8.99 17.00 -7.32
N PHE A 472 7.72 17.38 -7.27
CA PHE A 472 6.68 16.87 -6.42
C PHE A 472 5.39 16.77 -7.25
N ALA A 473 4.38 16.08 -6.73
CA ALA A 473 3.13 15.87 -7.43
C ALA A 473 2.44 17.20 -7.72
N ILE A 474 1.73 17.25 -8.85
CA ILE A 474 1.16 18.49 -9.34
C ILE A 474 -0.30 18.50 -8.92
N ASN A 475 -0.68 19.44 -8.06
CA ASN A 475 -2.08 19.68 -7.79
C ASN A 475 -2.72 20.08 -9.12
N THR A 476 -3.51 19.17 -9.67
CA THR A 476 -4.06 19.17 -11.04
C THR A 476 -4.60 20.56 -11.42
N ASN A 477 -5.45 21.03 -10.52
CA ASN A 477 -5.89 22.37 -10.18
C ASN A 477 -5.08 23.52 -10.71
N THR A 478 -3.85 23.58 -10.24
CA THR A 478 -3.01 24.74 -10.31
C THR A 478 -2.21 24.68 -11.60
N LEU A 479 -2.35 23.62 -12.42
CA LEU A 479 -1.90 23.58 -13.81
C LEU A 479 -2.49 24.73 -14.63
N SER A 480 -3.67 25.23 -14.32
CA SER A 480 -4.29 26.37 -15.00
C SER A 480 -3.68 27.71 -14.61
N GLU A 481 -3.44 27.89 -13.32
CA GLU A 481 -2.70 29.01 -12.73
C GLU A 481 -1.24 28.99 -13.21
N TYR A 482 -0.67 27.80 -13.38
CA TYR A 482 0.60 27.55 -14.04
C TYR A 482 0.55 27.86 -15.54
N SER A 483 -0.53 27.49 -16.22
CA SER A 483 -0.74 27.77 -17.65
C SER A 483 -0.84 29.27 -17.91
N GLN A 484 -1.51 30.03 -17.03
CA GLN A 484 -1.52 31.50 -17.09
C GLN A 484 -0.11 32.10 -16.93
N ARG A 485 0.74 31.51 -16.08
CA ARG A 485 2.17 31.89 -15.92
C ARG A 485 2.94 31.58 -17.19
N LEU A 486 2.80 30.37 -17.74
CA LEU A 486 3.47 29.93 -18.96
C LEU A 486 3.03 30.77 -20.18
N GLN A 487 1.74 31.08 -20.32
CA GLN A 487 1.18 31.89 -21.42
C GLN A 487 1.74 33.32 -21.51
N GLN A 488 2.28 33.88 -20.41
CA GLN A 488 2.91 35.21 -20.42
C GLN A 488 4.24 35.23 -21.21
N HIS A 489 4.84 34.06 -21.45
CA HIS A 489 6.05 33.94 -22.26
C HIS A 489 5.70 33.69 -23.74
N THR A 490 6.21 34.54 -24.62
CA THR A 490 5.91 34.52 -26.07
C THR A 490 6.19 33.18 -26.76
N VAL A 491 7.20 32.43 -26.29
CA VAL A 491 7.58 31.10 -26.82
C VAL A 491 6.56 30.01 -26.44
N LEU A 492 5.80 30.21 -25.35
CA LEU A 492 4.86 29.26 -24.78
C LEU A 492 3.39 29.64 -25.03
N ALA A 493 3.10 30.92 -25.33
CA ALA A 493 1.75 31.49 -25.46
C ALA A 493 0.80 30.72 -26.40
N ASN A 494 1.35 30.06 -27.43
CA ASN A 494 0.59 29.30 -28.43
C ASN A 494 0.44 27.80 -28.11
N LEU A 495 0.93 27.31 -26.96
CA LEU A 495 0.76 25.91 -26.56
C LEU A 495 -0.71 25.63 -26.17
N PRO A 496 -1.23 24.42 -26.47
CA PRO A 496 -2.62 24.08 -26.21
C PRO A 496 -2.84 23.70 -24.75
N PHE A 497 -2.73 24.65 -23.82
CA PHE A 497 -2.93 24.39 -22.39
C PHE A 497 -4.33 23.85 -22.04
N ASN A 498 -5.32 24.04 -22.92
CA ASN A 498 -6.65 23.43 -22.78
C ASN A 498 -6.63 21.90 -23.01
N ASP A 499 -5.57 21.34 -23.60
CA ASP A 499 -5.40 19.91 -23.83
C ASP A 499 -4.71 19.18 -22.66
N TRP A 500 -4.43 19.83 -21.52
CA TRP A 500 -3.76 19.20 -20.35
C TRP A 500 -4.40 17.87 -19.96
N GLU A 501 -5.70 17.88 -19.66
CA GLU A 501 -6.52 16.70 -19.30
C GLU A 501 -6.26 15.52 -20.26
N LYS A 502 -6.45 15.77 -21.56
CA LYS A 502 -6.24 14.81 -22.66
C LYS A 502 -4.79 14.32 -22.79
N VAL A 503 -3.80 15.19 -22.61
CA VAL A 503 -2.37 14.84 -22.76
C VAL A 503 -1.85 14.09 -21.53
N LEU A 504 -2.34 14.44 -20.34
CA LEU A 504 -2.06 13.73 -19.10
C LEU A 504 -2.74 12.36 -19.09
N GLU A 505 -4.00 12.25 -19.49
CA GLU A 505 -4.72 10.97 -19.67
C GLU A 505 -3.96 10.06 -20.66
N LYS A 506 -3.47 10.59 -21.79
CA LYS A 506 -2.60 9.84 -22.73
C LYS A 506 -1.35 9.25 -22.07
N MET A 507 -0.75 9.90 -21.08
CA MET A 507 0.44 9.40 -20.36
C MET A 507 0.06 8.48 -19.17
N ALA A 508 -1.07 8.75 -18.52
CA ALA A 508 -1.64 7.92 -17.46
C ALA A 508 -2.01 6.52 -17.99
N ASP A 509 -2.56 6.47 -19.20
CA ASP A 509 -2.84 5.26 -19.98
C ASP A 509 -1.62 4.32 -20.15
N TRP A 510 -0.39 4.86 -20.06
CA TRP A 510 0.86 4.10 -20.16
C TRP A 510 1.52 3.86 -18.78
N GLY A 511 0.86 4.24 -17.68
CA GLY A 511 1.41 4.15 -16.31
C GLY A 511 2.54 5.15 -16.01
N LEU A 512 2.87 6.06 -16.95
CA LEU A 512 3.99 7.02 -16.83
C LEU A 512 3.72 8.16 -15.84
N LEU A 513 2.47 8.37 -15.48
CA LEU A 513 2.05 9.19 -14.36
C LEU A 513 0.79 8.57 -13.72
N ARG A 514 0.52 8.93 -12.47
CA ARG A 514 -0.80 8.74 -11.86
C ARG A 514 -1.55 10.06 -11.90
N LEU A 515 -2.82 9.97 -12.25
CA LEU A 515 -3.83 10.97 -11.93
C LEU A 515 -4.45 10.54 -10.60
N TYR A 516 -4.94 11.48 -9.80
CA TYR A 516 -5.60 11.29 -8.51
C TYR A 516 -4.66 10.99 -7.30
N PRO A 517 -4.71 11.82 -6.23
CA PRO A 517 -5.29 13.15 -6.25
C PRO A 517 -4.40 14.01 -7.19
N GLU A 518 -3.16 14.22 -6.81
CA GLU A 518 -2.20 15.02 -7.57
C GLU A 518 -1.63 14.25 -8.77
N VAL A 519 -1.24 14.95 -9.84
CA VAL A 519 -0.50 14.35 -10.97
C VAL A 519 0.89 13.93 -10.48
N LEU A 520 1.06 12.65 -10.17
CA LEU A 520 2.34 12.09 -9.74
C LEU A 520 3.06 11.46 -10.92
N LEU A 521 4.06 12.16 -11.46
CA LEU A 521 4.95 11.63 -12.50
C LEU A 521 5.76 10.44 -11.97
N GLN A 522 5.87 9.35 -12.74
CA GLN A 522 6.88 8.33 -12.47
C GLN A 522 8.27 8.96 -12.57
N SER A 523 9.21 8.60 -11.68
CA SER A 523 10.51 9.28 -11.62
C SER A 523 11.29 9.24 -12.96
N ALA A 524 11.25 8.11 -13.68
CA ALA A 524 11.88 8.00 -14.99
C ALA A 524 11.24 8.90 -16.06
N PHE A 525 9.93 9.17 -15.96
CA PHE A 525 9.27 10.11 -16.87
C PHE A 525 9.60 11.56 -16.50
N ALA A 526 9.63 11.90 -15.21
CA ALA A 526 10.10 13.22 -14.76
C ALA A 526 11.57 13.49 -15.16
N ASP A 527 12.46 12.49 -15.04
CA ASP A 527 13.86 12.61 -15.45
C ASP A 527 14.01 12.69 -16.98
N PHE A 528 13.18 11.96 -17.73
CA PHE A 528 13.09 12.08 -19.20
C PHE A 528 12.70 13.50 -19.62
N LEU A 529 11.64 14.06 -19.05
CA LEU A 529 11.17 15.42 -19.36
C LEU A 529 12.24 16.47 -19.04
N ARG A 530 13.01 16.31 -17.94
CA ARG A 530 14.14 17.19 -17.60
C ARG A 530 15.27 17.10 -18.62
N SER A 531 15.63 15.90 -19.05
CA SER A 531 16.63 15.70 -20.10
C SER A 531 16.21 16.42 -21.40
N ARG A 532 14.97 16.19 -21.85
CA ARG A 532 14.40 16.82 -23.05
C ARG A 532 14.24 18.34 -22.95
N LEU A 533 13.95 18.87 -21.76
CA LEU A 533 13.86 20.32 -21.56
C LEU A 533 15.24 20.98 -21.67
N SER A 534 16.30 20.33 -21.16
CA SER A 534 17.68 20.85 -21.23
C SER A 534 18.22 20.97 -22.66
N GLU A 535 17.67 20.20 -23.60
CA GLU A 535 17.96 20.29 -25.05
C GLU A 535 17.30 21.53 -25.70
N LYS A 536 16.31 22.17 -25.04
CA LYS A 536 15.47 23.25 -25.59
C LYS A 536 15.59 24.54 -24.77
N ALA A 537 16.78 25.14 -24.77
CA ALA A 537 17.14 26.32 -23.95
C ALA A 537 16.12 27.49 -24.00
N SER A 538 15.50 27.76 -25.16
CA SER A 538 14.48 28.81 -25.32
C SER A 538 13.16 28.52 -24.60
N LEU A 539 12.79 27.24 -24.46
CA LEU A 539 11.65 26.81 -23.64
C LEU A 539 12.06 26.71 -22.16
N GLN A 540 13.26 26.20 -21.87
CA GLN A 540 13.75 26.00 -20.51
C GLN A 540 13.68 27.28 -19.67
N GLY A 541 14.27 28.38 -20.15
CA GLY A 541 14.25 29.64 -19.39
C GLY A 541 12.84 30.18 -19.13
N ALA A 542 11.93 30.05 -20.08
CA ALA A 542 10.53 30.47 -19.93
C ALA A 542 9.77 29.58 -18.92
N ILE A 543 9.95 28.26 -19.02
CA ILE A 543 9.31 27.27 -18.14
C ILE A 543 9.85 27.38 -16.70
N GLU A 544 11.16 27.57 -16.51
CA GLU A 544 11.77 27.74 -15.19
C GLU A 544 11.34 29.06 -14.51
N ILE A 545 11.24 30.17 -15.24
CA ILE A 545 10.74 31.45 -14.71
C ILE A 545 9.27 31.33 -14.31
N ALA A 546 8.42 30.79 -15.19
CA ALA A 546 7.01 30.55 -14.88
C ALA A 546 6.83 29.61 -13.69
N PHE A 547 7.71 28.60 -13.53
CA PHE A 547 7.69 27.68 -12.40
C PHE A 547 8.18 28.31 -11.08
N ALA A 548 9.22 29.15 -11.09
CA ALA A 548 9.68 29.86 -9.90
C ALA A 548 8.58 30.81 -9.38
N GLN A 549 8.02 31.62 -10.28
CA GLN A 549 6.83 32.44 -9.99
C GLN A 549 5.67 31.58 -9.48
N TYR A 550 5.53 30.35 -9.99
CA TYR A 550 4.49 29.43 -9.55
C TYR A 550 4.70 29.01 -8.09
N SER A 551 5.90 28.54 -7.74
CA SER A 551 6.18 28.05 -6.38
C SER A 551 6.10 29.14 -5.31
N ASP A 552 6.42 30.39 -5.63
CA ASP A 552 6.44 31.49 -4.66
C ASP A 552 5.04 31.92 -4.20
N ASN A 553 4.01 31.75 -5.04
CA ASN A 553 2.62 32.04 -4.64
C ASN A 553 2.00 30.88 -3.84
N VAL A 554 2.26 29.63 -4.22
CA VAL A 554 1.80 28.46 -3.45
C VAL A 554 2.35 28.52 -2.02
N SER A 555 3.62 28.91 -1.87
CA SER A 555 4.29 29.08 -0.56
C SER A 555 3.71 30.19 0.34
N LYS A 556 2.78 31.02 -0.15
CA LYS A 556 2.16 32.15 0.57
C LYS A 556 0.69 31.94 0.93
N ILE A 557 0.09 30.83 0.52
CA ILE A 557 -1.32 30.52 0.78
C ILE A 557 -1.46 29.65 2.05
N ASP A 558 -0.45 28.85 2.37
CA ASP A 558 -0.39 27.93 3.52
C ASP A 558 -0.29 28.63 4.91
N SER A 559 -0.26 29.97 4.98
CA SER A 559 0.11 30.74 6.19
C SER A 559 -1.02 31.51 6.90
N VAL A 560 -2.27 31.50 6.39
CA VAL A 560 -3.30 32.51 6.77
C VAL A 560 -4.35 32.06 7.83
N THR A 561 -4.39 30.80 8.25
CA THR A 561 -5.46 30.24 9.13
C THR A 561 -5.11 30.16 10.63
N GLN A 562 -5.30 31.25 11.39
CA GLN A 562 -5.29 31.25 12.89
C GLN A 562 -6.24 32.30 13.52
N PRO A 563 -6.93 32.03 14.66
CA PRO A 563 -7.69 33.02 15.43
C PRO A 563 -6.89 33.63 16.61
N LYS A 564 -7.12 34.93 16.93
CA LYS A 564 -6.36 35.69 17.96
C LYS A 564 -7.09 35.86 19.29
N MET A 565 -6.35 35.76 20.41
CA MET A 565 -6.66 36.43 21.68
C MET A 565 -5.92 37.78 21.79
N SER A 566 -6.35 38.63 22.73
CA SER A 566 -6.03 40.07 22.83
C SER A 566 -4.66 40.44 23.43
N ASN A 567 -4.05 41.50 22.88
CA ASN A 567 -2.75 42.08 23.29
C ASN A 567 -2.83 43.09 24.46
N GLN A 568 -1.71 43.22 25.19
CA GLN A 568 -1.07 44.49 25.62
C GLN A 568 0.45 44.19 25.74
N ASN A 569 1.27 44.60 24.77
CA ASN A 569 1.98 45.90 24.65
C ASN A 569 3.33 45.92 25.40
N ASP A 570 4.45 45.89 24.65
CA ASP A 570 5.30 47.07 24.49
C ASP A 570 6.25 46.95 23.27
N ILE A 571 6.73 48.09 22.76
CA ILE A 571 7.26 48.26 21.40
C ILE A 571 8.72 48.73 21.42
N GLN A 572 9.58 48.15 20.58
CA GLN A 572 10.62 48.90 19.86
C GLN A 572 11.02 48.23 18.54
N THR A 573 11.44 49.04 17.58
CA THR A 573 11.28 48.81 16.13
C THR A 573 12.59 48.62 15.36
N LEU A 574 12.54 47.88 14.23
CA LEU A 574 13.23 48.18 12.95
C LEU A 574 12.56 47.37 11.79
N THR A 575 12.60 47.89 10.56
CA THR A 575 11.73 47.56 9.38
C THR A 575 12.56 47.16 8.12
N PRO A 576 12.04 46.82 6.89
CA PRO A 576 10.64 46.67 6.36
C PRO A 576 10.32 45.45 5.37
N ASN A 577 9.03 45.31 4.95
CA ASN A 577 8.41 44.75 3.69
C ASN A 577 7.76 43.31 3.54
N ASP A 578 6.40 43.28 3.40
CA ASP A 578 5.46 42.57 2.44
C ASP A 578 5.46 41.02 2.12
N LYS A 579 4.39 40.29 1.64
CA LYS A 579 2.87 40.36 1.51
C LYS A 579 2.25 39.03 0.92
N GLU A 580 0.92 38.77 1.04
CA GLU A 580 0.12 37.57 0.62
C GLU A 580 -1.25 37.90 -0.11
N THR A 581 -1.93 36.98 -0.87
CA THR A 581 -3.29 37.19 -1.55
C THR A 581 -4.08 35.91 -2.08
N SER A 582 -5.40 36.01 -2.49
CA SER A 582 -6.47 34.93 -2.61
C SER A 582 -7.34 34.77 -3.94
N LEU A 583 -8.28 33.77 -4.09
CA LEU A 583 -8.84 33.16 -5.37
C LEU A 583 -10.41 32.99 -5.57
N VAL A 584 -10.94 32.94 -6.82
CA VAL A 584 -12.40 32.82 -7.26
C VAL A 584 -12.64 31.88 -8.50
N VAL A 585 -13.86 31.39 -8.87
CA VAL A 585 -14.13 30.30 -9.89
C VAL A 585 -15.33 30.53 -10.88
N SER A 586 -15.64 29.64 -11.87
CA SER A 586 -16.73 29.76 -12.90
C SER A 586 -17.56 28.48 -13.25
N GLY A 587 -18.64 28.61 -14.06
CA GLY A 587 -19.72 27.61 -14.21
C GLY A 587 -19.58 26.48 -15.27
N LYS A 588 -18.78 26.60 -16.34
CA LYS A 588 -18.51 25.45 -17.25
C LYS A 588 -17.77 24.32 -16.53
N ILE A 589 -16.95 24.73 -15.58
CA ILE A 589 -16.16 23.94 -14.64
C ILE A 589 -17.06 23.14 -13.67
N LYS A 590 -18.14 23.72 -13.14
CA LYS A 590 -19.07 23.03 -12.22
C LYS A 590 -19.82 21.82 -12.82
N ILE A 591 -19.73 21.61 -14.14
CA ILE A 591 -20.49 20.58 -14.90
C ILE A 591 -19.63 19.37 -15.33
N GLN A 592 -18.38 19.56 -15.76
CA GLN A 592 -17.44 18.43 -15.88
C GLN A 592 -17.17 17.80 -14.50
N PHE A 593 -17.32 18.59 -13.44
CA PHE A 593 -17.19 18.20 -12.04
C PHE A 593 -18.21 17.12 -11.70
N CYS A 594 -19.49 17.49 -11.66
CA CYS A 594 -20.54 16.58 -11.19
C CYS A 594 -20.75 15.34 -12.06
N ARG A 595 -20.24 15.34 -13.31
CA ARG A 595 -20.25 14.17 -14.19
C ARG A 595 -19.13 13.19 -13.91
N ARG A 596 -18.00 13.64 -13.35
CA ARG A 596 -16.92 12.76 -12.95
C ARG A 596 -17.10 12.22 -11.52
N LEU A 597 -17.73 12.95 -10.57
CA LEU A 597 -17.74 12.54 -9.13
C LEU A 597 -18.26 11.12 -8.87
N GLY A 598 -19.23 10.62 -9.63
CA GLY A 598 -19.77 9.28 -9.39
C GLY A 598 -20.26 9.11 -7.95
N ASN A 599 -19.98 7.93 -7.36
CA ASN A 599 -20.47 7.54 -6.03
C ASN A 599 -19.64 8.08 -4.86
N ASP A 600 -18.52 8.76 -5.13
CA ASP A 600 -17.60 9.14 -4.06
C ASP A 600 -18.19 10.28 -3.19
N TRP A 601 -19.26 10.94 -3.63
CA TRP A 601 -19.93 12.03 -2.91
C TRP A 601 -20.23 11.79 -1.41
N GLN A 602 -20.50 10.57 -0.97
CA GLN A 602 -20.74 10.30 0.46
C GLN A 602 -19.50 10.61 1.28
N ASP A 603 -18.35 10.28 0.72
CA ASP A 603 -17.05 10.55 1.29
C ASP A 603 -16.65 12.02 1.07
N LEU A 604 -17.25 12.74 0.11
CA LEU A 604 -17.09 14.21 -0.04
C LEU A 604 -17.83 14.98 1.03
N ALA A 605 -19.05 14.54 1.30
CA ALA A 605 -19.78 15.03 2.44
C ALA A 605 -19.08 14.64 3.76
N THR A 606 -18.25 13.60 3.74
CA THR A 606 -17.46 13.18 4.91
C THR A 606 -16.19 13.98 5.11
N SER A 607 -15.46 14.25 4.04
CA SER A 607 -14.21 15.00 4.08
C SER A 607 -14.42 16.50 4.30
N LEU A 608 -15.55 17.05 3.82
CA LEU A 608 -15.91 18.46 4.03
C LEU A 608 -16.40 18.83 5.43
N ASP A 609 -16.38 17.90 6.38
CA ASP A 609 -17.06 18.04 7.67
C ASP A 609 -18.57 18.40 7.53
N ILE A 610 -19.23 18.00 6.43
CA ILE A 610 -20.70 18.00 6.40
C ILE A 610 -21.17 17.01 7.47
N PRO A 611 -22.03 17.36 8.44
CA PRO A 611 -22.38 16.43 9.50
C PRO A 611 -23.08 15.16 9.00
N ALA A 612 -22.79 14.00 9.59
CA ALA A 612 -23.35 12.69 9.19
C ALA A 612 -24.89 12.67 9.06
N HIS A 613 -25.63 13.38 9.93
CA HIS A 613 -27.09 13.49 9.84
C HIS A 613 -27.60 14.18 8.55
N ARG A 614 -26.74 14.97 7.90
CA ARG A 614 -27.01 15.75 6.69
C ARG A 614 -26.52 15.04 5.42
N ARG A 615 -25.43 14.24 5.52
CA ARG A 615 -24.99 13.32 4.43
C ARG A 615 -26.11 12.35 4.02
N ASN A 616 -26.88 11.91 5.01
CA ASN A 616 -28.02 10.98 4.85
C ASN A 616 -29.24 11.57 4.10
N GLN A 617 -29.21 12.84 3.67
CA GLN A 617 -30.32 13.50 2.95
C GLN A 617 -30.02 13.76 1.46
N PHE A 618 -28.85 13.35 0.95
CA PHE A 618 -28.43 13.61 -0.43
C PHE A 618 -29.02 12.57 -1.42
N PRO A 619 -29.51 12.99 -2.62
CA PRO A 619 -30.32 12.15 -3.51
C PRO A 619 -29.51 11.34 -4.55
N GLN A 620 -29.76 10.03 -4.61
CA GLN A 620 -28.93 9.08 -5.36
C GLN A 620 -28.67 9.47 -6.84
N GLY A 621 -27.40 9.61 -7.25
CA GLY A 621 -26.95 9.98 -8.60
C GLY A 621 -26.84 11.48 -8.92
N ARG A 622 -26.92 12.40 -7.94
CA ARG A 622 -26.78 13.85 -8.13
C ARG A 622 -25.92 14.61 -7.12
N GLU A 623 -25.34 13.89 -6.19
CA GLU A 623 -24.95 14.33 -4.85
C GLU A 623 -23.73 15.25 -4.85
N CYS A 624 -22.92 15.15 -5.90
CA CYS A 624 -21.87 16.10 -6.22
C CYS A 624 -22.31 17.57 -6.24
N HIS A 625 -23.48 17.85 -6.85
CA HIS A 625 -23.99 19.22 -6.94
C HIS A 625 -24.35 19.76 -5.55
N ALA A 626 -24.96 18.92 -4.71
CA ALA A 626 -25.44 19.27 -3.38
C ALA A 626 -24.30 19.55 -2.38
N ILE A 627 -23.09 19.07 -2.69
CA ILE A 627 -21.91 19.23 -1.85
C ILE A 627 -21.05 20.43 -2.29
N TRP A 628 -21.07 20.78 -3.58
CA TRP A 628 -20.60 22.08 -4.05
C TRP A 628 -21.50 23.22 -3.50
N GLU A 629 -22.83 23.11 -3.59
CA GLU A 629 -23.77 24.12 -3.06
C GLU A 629 -23.59 24.39 -1.55
N TRP A 630 -23.16 23.38 -0.78
CA TRP A 630 -22.93 23.50 0.67
C TRP A 630 -21.73 24.39 1.05
N LEU A 631 -20.77 24.61 0.15
CA LEU A 631 -19.56 25.41 0.42
C LEU A 631 -19.56 26.83 -0.11
N GLU A 632 -20.38 27.11 -1.12
CA GLU A 632 -20.57 28.46 -1.64
C GLU A 632 -21.15 29.40 -0.56
N GLU A 633 -22.18 28.95 0.18
CA GLU A 633 -22.84 29.75 1.22
C GLU A 633 -21.93 30.11 2.42
N ARG A 634 -20.96 29.25 2.74
CA ARG A 634 -20.05 29.42 3.88
C ARG A 634 -18.77 30.19 3.56
N LYS A 635 -18.62 30.66 2.31
CA LYS A 635 -17.38 31.26 1.78
C LYS A 635 -16.17 30.30 1.84
N GLN A 636 -16.43 29.00 1.97
CA GLN A 636 -15.45 27.92 2.05
C GLN A 636 -15.25 27.19 0.71
N LEU A 637 -15.61 27.82 -0.42
CA LEU A 637 -15.19 27.43 -1.78
C LEU A 637 -13.68 27.12 -1.93
N HIS A 638 -12.84 27.70 -1.07
CA HIS A 638 -11.40 27.40 -1.01
C HIS A 638 -11.13 26.03 -0.40
N THR A 639 -11.89 25.60 0.61
CA THR A 639 -11.88 24.22 1.13
C THR A 639 -12.67 23.25 0.27
N LEU A 640 -13.41 23.71 -0.75
CA LEU A 640 -13.98 22.81 -1.78
C LEU A 640 -12.84 22.07 -2.45
N LYS A 641 -11.81 22.82 -2.87
CA LYS A 641 -10.57 22.26 -3.42
C LYS A 641 -9.90 21.34 -2.40
N GLU A 642 -9.65 21.83 -1.19
CA GLU A 642 -9.02 21.05 -0.13
C GLU A 642 -9.73 19.71 0.12
N ALA A 643 -11.06 19.70 0.25
CA ALA A 643 -11.80 18.52 0.69
C ALA A 643 -12.37 17.61 -0.42
N LEU A 644 -12.50 18.10 -1.64
CA LEU A 644 -12.51 17.23 -2.81
C LEU A 644 -11.13 16.59 -3.03
N GLY A 645 -10.07 17.25 -2.60
CA GLY A 645 -8.74 16.64 -2.45
C GLY A 645 -8.79 15.54 -1.40
N ASP A 646 -9.35 15.82 -0.23
CA ASP A 646 -9.63 14.84 0.84
C ASP A 646 -10.67 13.77 0.45
N LEU A 647 -11.26 13.86 -0.75
CA LEU A 647 -12.13 12.86 -1.36
C LEU A 647 -11.47 12.04 -2.47
N ASP A 648 -10.19 12.28 -2.69
CA ASP A 648 -9.43 11.78 -3.82
C ASP A 648 -10.05 12.12 -5.19
N ARG A 649 -10.64 13.31 -5.27
CA ARG A 649 -11.32 13.84 -6.45
C ARG A 649 -10.62 15.04 -7.02
N GLN A 650 -9.32 14.94 -7.19
CA GLN A 650 -8.61 16.04 -7.82
C GLN A 650 -8.95 16.27 -9.30
N ASP A 651 -9.85 15.54 -9.93
CA ASP A 651 -10.51 16.01 -11.17
C ASP A 651 -11.55 17.11 -10.90
N LEU A 652 -12.26 17.01 -9.78
CA LEU A 652 -13.22 17.98 -9.30
C LEU A 652 -12.49 19.22 -8.80
N VAL A 653 -11.34 19.01 -8.16
CA VAL A 653 -10.39 20.07 -7.77
C VAL A 653 -9.73 20.64 -9.04
N GLU A 654 -9.28 19.82 -10.02
CA GLU A 654 -8.58 20.25 -11.25
C GLU A 654 -9.31 21.37 -11.95
N LEU A 655 -10.57 21.07 -12.10
CA LEU A 655 -11.57 21.87 -12.73
C LEU A 655 -11.89 23.14 -11.93
N LEU A 656 -11.70 23.17 -10.61
CA LEU A 656 -12.00 24.32 -9.73
C LEU A 656 -10.90 25.41 -9.65
N ASN A 657 -9.62 25.12 -9.85
CA ASN A 657 -8.52 26.11 -9.62
C ASN A 657 -8.15 26.98 -10.84
N THR A 658 -8.99 26.97 -11.87
CA THR A 658 -8.78 27.56 -13.19
C THR A 658 -8.69 29.10 -13.32
N ASN A 659 -8.21 29.85 -12.30
CA ASN A 659 -8.26 31.33 -12.34
C ASN A 659 -7.03 32.15 -11.88
N ASN A 660 -6.20 31.77 -10.89
CA ASN A 660 -5.20 32.71 -10.31
C ASN A 660 -3.72 32.30 -10.47
N LYS A 661 -3.13 32.69 -11.60
CA LYS A 661 -2.12 33.74 -11.48
C LYS A 661 -2.17 34.69 -12.67
N VAL A 662 -2.81 35.83 -12.39
CA VAL A 662 -2.12 37.10 -12.59
C VAL A 662 -1.42 37.44 -11.27
N SER A 663 -0.14 37.86 -11.34
CA SER A 663 0.78 38.27 -10.24
C SER A 663 1.19 37.28 -9.15
#